data_AF-A0A957HNE5-F1
#
_entry.id   AF-A0A957HNE5-F1
#
_cell.length_a   1.000
_cell.length_b   1.000
_cell.length_c   1.000
_cell.angle_alpha   90.00
_cell.angle_beta   90.00
_cell.angle_gamma   90.00
#
_symmetry.space_group_name_H-M   'P 1'
#
loop_
_entity.id
_entity.type
_entity.pdbx_description
1 polymer ?
#
loop_
_entity_poly.entity_id
_entity_poly.type
_entity_poly.pdbx_seq_one_letter_code
_entity_poly.pdbx_strand_id
1 'polypeptide(L)'
;MRKKLTLLALILGIAGLVVGQAVWAQDDGEALVPEPTGSPIHPTFALLDANGNNVLDSGEPVSTTQTCGACHDADFIVTHSFHADVGLSSFTEAGTLENGRVWDSSAGYFGKWNPFGYRYLSPAGDDIIDMTTPEWLMYFGARHVGGGPAEYGRDGQPLTSLPASADNPETSIFDLETDEMVAWDWNESGVVEMNCFLCHTINPNNEARVASLASGEFKWANTATLLGTGIVDQSGTDWQYNETAFAEDGTLQEGAIAIQDPSNENCSQCHGLVHVDAQTPLVLEGCSADQWSTITTGQIVSPQKLNNSGMNLADKNELTRSWDVHAERVINCTDCHYSLNNPIYYQEADDTRPDHLLFDPRRIDIGEYLYRPLHQFAKGSSAQGTLAPELDNTLRRCESCHSIDATHDWLPYKERHTDALSCESCHIPQMYSSARQSMDWTVLQLDSTPQSECRGTEGEGETFSSVLITGYQPVLLPRDNGDGTTSLAPHNLITTWFWVYGDPPRPVPLRNLEAAWLDGDNYHDDIMSVFDHNGDGKLDDSELIIDSIAKEEVITNRLIAQGLTNLRITGEIQPYSINHDVTHDEWVTQDCQTCHGTDSRITQPLQLAGYAPAGVMPTLVQDTNTSLSGNLYTDDNGKLFYQPLTENAGLYVLGHDNVNWIDLAGALIFIGTVLGASVHGGLRYFAVRRRAPHEPELRQVYMYTVYERLWHWLQTVAIMLLLFTGLVIHKPELFGAFSFRYMVQVHNVLAAILVLNAFLSAFYHFASGEIKQFLPEPHGFFRQAIEQTSFYLSGIFKGEEHPVEKTRDRKMNPLQQVTYLAILNVLLPLQIITGALMWGVQRWPNVAAQLGGLPFLAPFHTIIAWLFASFIVMHVYLTTTGHTATAGIKSMIMGWDDVEVHAHPQD
;
A
#
# COMPACT_ATOMS: atom_id res chain seq x y z
N MET A 1 -52.99 -0.06 63.33
CA MET A 1 -52.41 -1.35 62.86
C MET A 1 -53.00 -1.93 61.57
N ARG A 2 -54.20 -1.52 61.08
CA ARG A 2 -54.77 -2.05 59.82
C ARG A 2 -54.30 -1.42 58.50
N LYS A 3 -53.66 -0.24 58.52
CA LYS A 3 -53.16 0.45 57.29
C LYS A 3 -51.69 0.14 56.93
N LYS A 4 -50.90 -0.43 57.85
CA LYS A 4 -49.50 -0.82 57.57
C LYS A 4 -49.37 -2.26 57.07
N LEU A 5 -50.32 -3.16 57.38
CA LEU A 5 -50.33 -4.52 56.82
C LEU A 5 -50.78 -4.56 55.34
N THR A 6 -51.64 -3.65 54.91
CA THR A 6 -52.13 -3.60 53.52
C THR A 6 -51.06 -3.12 52.54
N LEU A 7 -50.16 -2.23 52.98
CA LEU A 7 -49.06 -1.74 52.14
C LEU A 7 -47.93 -2.77 52.01
N LEU A 8 -47.66 -3.55 53.07
CA LEU A 8 -46.65 -4.62 53.04
C LEU A 8 -47.12 -5.82 52.18
N ALA A 9 -48.41 -6.16 52.22
CA ALA A 9 -48.99 -7.19 51.36
C ALA A 9 -49.03 -6.77 49.87
N LEU A 10 -49.21 -5.48 49.58
CA LEU A 10 -49.16 -4.97 48.20
C LEU A 10 -47.73 -4.96 47.64
N ILE A 11 -46.73 -4.63 48.47
CA ILE A 11 -45.31 -4.64 48.07
C ILE A 11 -44.77 -6.07 47.89
N LEU A 12 -45.17 -7.01 48.75
CA LEU A 12 -44.83 -8.43 48.58
C LEU A 12 -45.57 -9.08 47.40
N GLY A 13 -46.81 -8.66 47.11
CA GLY A 13 -47.56 -9.12 45.93
C GLY A 13 -46.99 -8.62 44.61
N ILE A 14 -46.43 -7.40 44.57
CA ILE A 14 -45.78 -6.83 43.38
C ILE A 14 -44.36 -7.41 43.20
N ALA A 15 -43.61 -7.65 44.29
CA ALA A 15 -42.32 -8.35 44.21
C ALA A 15 -42.48 -9.82 43.77
N GLY A 16 -43.56 -10.50 44.20
CA GLY A 16 -43.88 -11.86 43.76
C GLY A 16 -44.31 -11.94 42.29
N LEU A 17 -44.96 -10.90 41.74
CA LEU A 17 -45.33 -10.87 40.32
C LEU A 17 -44.16 -10.49 39.39
N VAL A 18 -43.18 -9.70 39.86
CA VAL A 18 -41.99 -9.35 39.07
C VAL A 18 -40.94 -10.48 39.08
N VAL A 19 -40.87 -11.27 40.16
CA VAL A 19 -40.01 -12.47 40.21
C VAL A 19 -40.67 -13.69 39.53
N GLY A 20 -42.00 -13.76 39.49
CA GLY A 20 -42.75 -14.82 38.81
C GLY A 20 -42.90 -14.67 37.30
N GLN A 21 -42.53 -13.52 36.72
CA GLN A 21 -42.50 -13.31 35.25
C GLN A 21 -41.10 -13.34 34.64
N ALA A 22 -40.05 -13.51 35.46
CA ALA A 22 -38.67 -13.70 34.99
C ALA A 22 -38.24 -15.18 34.95
N VAL A 23 -39.09 -16.12 35.36
CA VAL A 23 -38.76 -17.56 35.43
C VAL A 23 -39.49 -18.38 34.36
N TRP A 24 -40.52 -17.85 33.69
CA TRP A 24 -41.27 -18.57 32.62
C TRP A 24 -41.15 -17.86 31.26
N ALA A 25 -39.95 -17.41 30.92
CA ALA A 25 -39.56 -17.02 29.56
C ALA A 25 -38.12 -17.47 29.24
N GLN A 26 -37.68 -18.54 29.91
CA GLN A 26 -36.64 -19.43 29.40
C GLN A 26 -37.40 -20.58 28.75
N ASP A 27 -38.01 -20.27 27.61
CA ASP A 27 -38.19 -21.32 26.61
C ASP A 27 -36.76 -21.59 26.17
N ASP A 28 -36.26 -22.79 26.48
CA ASP A 28 -35.06 -23.36 25.86
C ASP A 28 -35.38 -23.67 24.39
N GLY A 29 -35.91 -22.67 23.68
CA GLY A 29 -35.66 -22.54 22.27
C GLY A 29 -34.18 -22.28 22.18
N GLU A 30 -33.39 -23.35 22.15
CA GLU A 30 -32.31 -23.43 21.18
C GLU A 30 -32.81 -22.64 19.97
N ALA A 31 -32.26 -21.44 19.77
CA ALA A 31 -32.34 -20.85 18.47
C ALA A 31 -31.75 -21.96 17.60
N LEU A 32 -32.62 -22.65 16.86
CA LEU A 32 -32.25 -23.52 15.79
C LEU A 32 -31.48 -22.61 14.85
N VAL A 33 -30.18 -22.44 15.12
CA VAL A 33 -29.19 -22.27 14.08
C VAL A 33 -29.57 -23.41 13.14
N PRO A 34 -30.04 -23.12 11.92
CA PRO A 34 -30.24 -24.20 10.98
C PRO A 34 -28.90 -24.92 10.94
N GLU A 35 -28.86 -26.17 11.41
CA GLU A 35 -27.79 -27.11 11.05
C GLU A 35 -27.55 -26.85 9.57
N PRO A 36 -26.36 -26.39 9.14
CA PRO A 36 -26.18 -25.94 7.78
C PRO A 36 -26.49 -27.14 6.90
N THR A 37 -27.65 -27.10 6.26
CA THR A 37 -28.02 -28.12 5.33
C THR A 37 -27.06 -27.93 4.17
N GLY A 38 -26.23 -28.94 3.91
CA GLY A 38 -25.34 -28.95 2.77
C GLY A 38 -26.08 -28.56 1.49
N SER A 39 -25.33 -28.23 0.45
CA SER A 39 -25.87 -27.79 -0.83
C SER A 39 -27.02 -28.69 -1.29
N PRO A 40 -28.21 -28.15 -1.60
CA PRO A 40 -29.40 -28.97 -1.91
C PRO A 40 -29.27 -29.75 -3.22
N ILE A 41 -28.18 -29.54 -3.95
CA ILE A 41 -27.83 -30.24 -5.19
C ILE A 41 -26.87 -31.41 -4.96
N HIS A 42 -26.29 -31.58 -3.77
CA HIS A 42 -25.38 -32.68 -3.50
C HIS A 42 -26.17 -33.93 -3.06
N PRO A 43 -26.13 -35.04 -3.82
CA PRO A 43 -26.75 -36.29 -3.39
C PRO A 43 -25.92 -36.96 -2.29
N THR A 44 -26.45 -38.03 -1.69
CA THR A 44 -25.59 -38.99 -0.98
C THR A 44 -24.67 -39.70 -1.98
N PHE A 45 -23.47 -40.08 -1.52
CA PHE A 45 -22.44 -40.67 -2.36
C PHE A 45 -21.63 -41.69 -1.55
N ALA A 46 -20.96 -42.61 -2.24
CA ALA A 46 -20.06 -43.57 -1.61
C ALA A 46 -18.68 -42.94 -1.42
N LEU A 47 -18.03 -43.23 -0.29
CA LEU A 47 -16.60 -42.95 -0.12
C LEU A 47 -15.81 -44.11 -0.74
N LEU A 48 -14.90 -43.78 -1.65
CA LEU A 48 -14.12 -44.74 -2.42
C LEU A 48 -12.63 -44.64 -2.08
N ASP A 49 -11.94 -45.76 -2.07
CA ASP A 49 -10.48 -45.83 -2.01
C ASP A 49 -9.83 -45.57 -3.38
N ALA A 50 -8.49 -45.54 -3.42
CA ALA A 50 -7.73 -45.30 -4.66
C ALA A 50 -7.96 -46.34 -5.77
N ASN A 51 -8.49 -47.52 -5.43
CA ASN A 51 -8.85 -48.57 -6.39
C ASN A 51 -10.32 -48.49 -6.82
N GLY A 52 -11.09 -47.52 -6.31
CA GLY A 52 -12.51 -47.34 -6.58
C GLY A 52 -13.41 -48.29 -5.79
N ASN A 53 -12.90 -48.97 -4.76
CA ASN A 53 -13.74 -49.79 -3.88
C ASN A 53 -14.31 -48.94 -2.74
N ASN A 54 -15.42 -49.38 -2.16
CA ASN A 54 -15.99 -48.71 -1.01
C ASN A 54 -15.05 -48.81 0.20
N VAL A 55 -14.75 -47.68 0.86
CA VAL A 55 -13.84 -47.64 2.01
C VAL A 55 -14.33 -48.46 3.21
N LEU A 56 -15.65 -48.65 3.34
CA LEU A 56 -16.21 -49.50 4.39
C LEU A 56 -15.84 -50.98 4.19
N ASP A 57 -15.74 -51.41 2.93
CA ASP A 57 -15.40 -52.80 2.59
C ASP A 57 -13.89 -53.02 2.55
N SER A 58 -13.12 -52.06 2.04
CA SER A 58 -11.67 -52.20 1.90
C SER A 58 -10.92 -51.86 3.18
N GLY A 59 -11.43 -50.94 3.99
CA GLY A 59 -10.72 -50.37 5.14
C GLY A 59 -9.52 -49.50 4.74
N GLU A 60 -9.35 -49.20 3.45
CA GLU A 60 -8.28 -48.36 2.91
C GLU A 60 -8.64 -46.87 3.00
N PRO A 61 -7.65 -45.95 2.92
CA PRO A 61 -7.89 -44.51 2.95
C PRO A 61 -8.82 -44.04 1.83
N VAL A 62 -9.56 -42.96 2.10
CA VAL A 62 -10.43 -42.34 1.10
C VAL A 62 -9.61 -41.64 0.01
N SER A 63 -9.95 -41.91 -1.24
CA SER A 63 -9.49 -41.18 -2.41
C SER A 63 -10.53 -40.13 -2.77
N THR A 64 -10.17 -38.85 -2.64
CA THR A 64 -11.06 -37.73 -3.00
C THR A 64 -11.23 -37.66 -4.51
N THR A 65 -10.21 -38.05 -5.29
CA THR A 65 -10.30 -38.11 -6.74
C THR A 65 -11.26 -39.19 -7.22
N GLN A 66 -11.28 -40.39 -6.61
CA GLN A 66 -12.28 -41.43 -6.96
C GLN A 66 -13.67 -41.09 -6.41
N THR A 67 -13.74 -40.64 -5.15
CA THR A 67 -15.01 -40.31 -4.47
C THR A 67 -15.76 -39.19 -5.18
N CYS A 68 -15.11 -38.03 -5.34
CA CYS A 68 -15.72 -36.88 -6.00
C CYS A 68 -15.73 -37.07 -7.54
N GLY A 69 -14.78 -37.84 -8.08
CA GLY A 69 -14.67 -38.17 -9.50
C GLY A 69 -15.86 -38.96 -10.06
N ALA A 70 -16.66 -39.59 -9.20
CA ALA A 70 -17.90 -40.24 -9.61
C ALA A 70 -18.94 -39.26 -10.19
N CYS A 71 -18.85 -37.97 -9.84
CA CYS A 71 -19.76 -36.92 -10.30
C CYS A 71 -19.06 -35.73 -10.95
N HIS A 72 -17.76 -35.53 -10.68
CA HIS A 72 -16.95 -34.44 -11.18
C HIS A 72 -15.78 -34.96 -12.03
N ASP A 73 -15.25 -34.15 -12.93
CA ASP A 73 -13.99 -34.46 -13.62
C ASP A 73 -12.81 -34.09 -12.71
N ALA A 74 -12.47 -35.00 -11.78
CA ALA A 74 -11.42 -34.79 -10.80
C ALA A 74 -10.05 -34.52 -11.44
N ASP A 75 -9.71 -35.22 -12.53
CA ASP A 75 -8.47 -35.02 -13.27
C ASP A 75 -8.38 -33.59 -13.81
N PHE A 76 -9.46 -33.08 -14.42
CA PHE A 76 -9.53 -31.70 -14.88
C PHE A 76 -9.35 -30.71 -13.72
N ILE A 77 -10.06 -30.93 -12.61
CA ILE A 77 -10.02 -30.05 -11.43
C ILE A 77 -8.60 -29.96 -10.86
N VAL A 78 -7.91 -31.09 -10.63
CA VAL A 78 -6.56 -31.13 -10.05
C VAL A 78 -5.52 -30.51 -10.99
N THR A 79 -5.59 -30.82 -12.29
CA THR A 79 -4.64 -30.28 -13.28
C THR A 79 -4.86 -28.81 -13.61
N HIS A 80 -6.00 -28.24 -13.23
CA HIS A 80 -6.33 -26.82 -13.39
C HIS A 80 -6.45 -26.15 -12.02
N SER A 81 -5.43 -26.32 -11.17
CA SER A 81 -5.33 -25.72 -9.85
C SER A 81 -3.89 -25.33 -9.53
N PHE A 82 -3.59 -24.03 -9.53
CA PHE A 82 -2.28 -23.55 -9.06
C PHE A 82 -2.08 -23.82 -7.56
N HIS A 83 -3.14 -24.04 -6.79
CA HIS A 83 -3.07 -24.43 -5.37
C HIS A 83 -2.58 -25.87 -5.19
N ALA A 84 -2.85 -26.76 -6.17
CA ALA A 84 -2.30 -28.11 -6.20
C ALA A 84 -0.88 -28.11 -6.80
N ASP A 85 -0.66 -27.36 -7.88
CA ASP A 85 0.62 -27.34 -8.60
C ASP A 85 1.77 -26.73 -7.79
N VAL A 86 1.53 -25.59 -7.13
CA VAL A 86 2.47 -24.82 -6.30
C VAL A 86 3.91 -24.68 -6.85
N GLY A 87 4.05 -24.70 -8.18
CA GLY A 87 5.32 -24.48 -8.87
C GLY A 87 5.89 -25.71 -9.57
N LEU A 88 5.31 -26.91 -9.40
CA LEU A 88 5.80 -28.13 -10.04
C LEU A 88 5.81 -28.03 -11.58
N SER A 89 4.74 -27.54 -12.19
CA SER A 89 4.64 -27.36 -13.65
C SER A 89 5.67 -26.37 -14.21
N SER A 90 6.17 -25.46 -13.36
CA SER A 90 7.18 -24.46 -13.67
C SER A 90 8.58 -24.83 -13.14
N PHE A 91 8.79 -26.08 -12.75
CA PHE A 91 10.06 -26.53 -12.19
C PHE A 91 11.17 -26.53 -13.26
N THR A 92 12.33 -26.02 -12.88
CA THR A 92 13.49 -25.79 -13.75
C THR A 92 14.78 -26.14 -13.02
N GLU A 93 15.91 -26.08 -13.73
CA GLU A 93 17.22 -26.14 -13.09
C GLU A 93 17.41 -24.91 -12.17
N ALA A 94 18.00 -25.14 -11.00
CA ALA A 94 18.23 -24.07 -10.02
C ALA A 94 18.98 -22.88 -10.62
N GLY A 95 18.44 -21.67 -10.44
CA GLY A 95 19.01 -20.43 -10.93
C GLY A 95 18.73 -20.10 -12.40
N THR A 96 17.87 -20.88 -13.06
CA THR A 96 17.42 -20.56 -14.44
C THR A 96 16.12 -19.77 -14.51
N LEU A 97 15.43 -19.60 -13.37
CA LEU A 97 14.21 -18.81 -13.28
C LEU A 97 14.52 -17.33 -13.53
N GLU A 98 13.79 -16.71 -14.45
CA GLU A 98 13.91 -15.28 -14.73
C GLU A 98 13.56 -14.45 -13.48
N ASN A 99 14.45 -13.54 -13.09
CA ASN A 99 14.33 -12.70 -11.89
C ASN A 99 14.26 -13.46 -10.55
N GLY A 100 14.38 -14.80 -10.53
CA GLY A 100 14.45 -15.58 -9.29
C GLY A 100 15.81 -15.49 -8.61
N ARG A 101 15.95 -16.08 -7.42
CA ARG A 101 17.27 -16.27 -6.81
C ARG A 101 18.05 -17.29 -7.61
N VAL A 102 19.38 -17.21 -7.54
CA VAL A 102 20.28 -18.13 -8.27
C VAL A 102 20.22 -19.59 -7.79
N TRP A 103 19.42 -19.86 -6.77
CA TRP A 103 19.10 -21.20 -6.29
C TRP A 103 17.62 -21.55 -6.47
N ASP A 104 16.72 -20.62 -6.77
CA ASP A 104 15.31 -20.98 -6.97
C ASP A 104 15.16 -21.90 -8.19
N SER A 105 14.32 -22.93 -8.05
CA SER A 105 14.04 -23.93 -9.10
C SER A 105 12.62 -23.80 -9.66
N SER A 106 11.74 -23.05 -9.01
CA SER A 106 10.41 -22.73 -9.55
C SER A 106 9.92 -21.38 -9.00
N ALA A 107 8.85 -20.85 -9.60
CA ALA A 107 8.19 -19.64 -9.13
C ALA A 107 7.23 -19.87 -7.95
N GLY A 108 7.00 -21.11 -7.52
CA GLY A 108 6.07 -21.47 -6.46
C GLY A 108 6.75 -22.01 -5.20
N TYR A 109 5.98 -22.27 -4.15
CA TYR A 109 6.50 -22.81 -2.89
C TYR A 109 7.29 -24.13 -3.06
N PHE A 110 6.95 -24.92 -4.08
CA PHE A 110 7.71 -26.11 -4.43
C PHE A 110 8.89 -25.76 -5.35
N GLY A 111 10.02 -25.38 -4.75
CA GLY A 111 11.26 -25.06 -5.46
C GLY A 111 11.83 -23.66 -5.19
N LYS A 112 11.05 -22.78 -4.57
CA LYS A 112 11.49 -21.45 -4.12
C LYS A 112 12.00 -21.51 -2.67
N TRP A 113 13.10 -20.82 -2.39
CA TRP A 113 13.60 -20.70 -1.02
C TRP A 113 12.66 -19.88 -0.15
N ASN A 114 12.50 -20.32 1.10
CA ASN A 114 11.58 -19.69 2.03
C ASN A 114 12.33 -19.07 3.23
N PRO A 115 12.42 -17.72 3.31
CA PRO A 115 13.14 -17.03 4.39
C PRO A 115 12.47 -17.15 5.77
N PHE A 116 11.20 -17.55 5.84
CA PHE A 116 10.50 -17.69 7.13
C PHE A 116 10.75 -19.03 7.80
N GLY A 117 10.85 -20.09 7.01
CA GLY A 117 11.20 -21.41 7.52
C GLY A 117 12.69 -21.72 7.45
N TYR A 118 13.47 -20.87 6.76
CA TYR A 118 14.87 -21.12 6.42
C TYR A 118 15.10 -22.43 5.65
N ARG A 119 14.11 -22.84 4.83
CA ARG A 119 14.15 -24.08 4.07
C ARG A 119 14.17 -23.83 2.58
N TYR A 120 14.95 -24.63 1.88
CA TYR A 120 15.07 -24.71 0.43
C TYR A 120 14.94 -26.17 0.00
N LEU A 121 14.11 -26.42 -1.03
CA LEU A 121 13.99 -27.74 -1.63
C LEU A 121 15.24 -28.05 -2.46
N SER A 122 16.04 -29.03 -2.05
CA SER A 122 17.32 -29.35 -2.69
C SER A 122 17.13 -29.94 -4.10
N PRO A 123 17.79 -29.37 -5.14
CA PRO A 123 17.89 -29.93 -6.48
C PRO A 123 18.54 -31.31 -6.47
N ALA A 124 18.30 -32.05 -7.55
CA ALA A 124 19.01 -33.30 -7.77
C ALA A 124 20.51 -33.01 -7.97
N GLY A 125 21.36 -33.69 -7.21
CA GLY A 125 22.82 -33.55 -7.29
C GLY A 125 23.43 -32.41 -6.46
N ASP A 126 22.64 -31.73 -5.61
CA ASP A 126 23.22 -30.86 -4.58
C ASP A 126 24.06 -31.71 -3.60
N ASP A 127 25.29 -31.27 -3.30
CA ASP A 127 26.22 -32.00 -2.42
C ASP A 127 25.75 -32.01 -0.95
N ILE A 128 24.94 -31.03 -0.56
CA ILE A 128 24.40 -30.90 0.80
C ILE A 128 22.89 -30.70 0.69
N ILE A 129 22.15 -31.66 1.21
CA ILE A 129 20.68 -31.65 1.18
C ILE A 129 20.16 -30.85 2.38
N ASP A 130 19.30 -29.87 2.11
CA ASP A 130 18.53 -29.13 3.13
C ASP A 130 17.14 -29.78 3.31
N MET A 131 16.39 -29.94 2.22
CA MET A 131 15.05 -30.49 2.26
C MET A 131 14.74 -31.36 1.04
N THR A 132 14.24 -32.55 1.29
CA THR A 132 13.74 -33.52 0.30
C THR A 132 12.25 -33.32 0.01
N THR A 133 11.71 -34.02 -1.00
CA THR A 133 10.27 -33.96 -1.33
C THR A 133 9.37 -34.46 -0.17
N PRO A 134 9.66 -35.58 0.52
CA PRO A 134 8.90 -35.98 1.72
C PRO A 134 8.96 -34.91 2.83
N GLU A 135 10.14 -34.37 3.15
CA GLU A 135 10.28 -33.32 4.17
C GLU A 135 9.52 -32.05 3.78
N TRP A 136 9.48 -31.70 2.49
CA TRP A 136 8.68 -30.58 2.00
C TRP A 136 7.19 -30.79 2.28
N LEU A 137 6.65 -32.00 2.06
CA LEU A 137 5.25 -32.29 2.40
C LEU A 137 5.01 -32.26 3.90
N MET A 138 5.93 -32.78 4.71
CA MET A 138 5.82 -32.76 6.16
C MET A 138 5.82 -31.32 6.71
N TYR A 139 6.61 -30.43 6.11
CA TYR A 139 6.77 -29.05 6.58
C TYR A 139 5.75 -28.08 5.96
N PHE A 140 5.61 -28.07 4.63
CA PHE A 140 4.74 -27.15 3.90
C PHE A 140 3.33 -27.71 3.64
N GLY A 141 3.08 -28.99 3.90
CA GLY A 141 1.80 -29.65 3.62
C GLY A 141 0.59 -29.03 4.33
N ALA A 142 0.80 -28.38 5.48
CA ALA A 142 -0.23 -27.59 6.16
C ALA A 142 -0.80 -26.43 5.31
N ARG A 143 -0.10 -26.04 4.23
CA ARG A 143 -0.46 -24.93 3.33
C ARG A 143 -0.65 -25.31 1.88
N HIS A 144 -0.57 -26.60 1.63
CA HIS A 144 -0.79 -27.19 0.33
C HIS A 144 -2.09 -27.97 0.39
N VAL A 145 -2.85 -28.03 -0.69
CA VAL A 145 -4.17 -28.69 -0.69
C VAL A 145 -4.08 -30.19 -1.06
N GLY A 146 -2.90 -30.72 -1.34
CA GLY A 146 -2.71 -32.01 -2.01
C GLY A 146 -2.67 -31.87 -3.53
N GLY A 147 -2.28 -32.93 -4.24
CA GLY A 147 -2.02 -32.91 -5.67
C GLY A 147 -0.63 -32.41 -6.07
N GLY A 148 -0.40 -32.21 -7.36
CA GLY A 148 0.87 -31.68 -7.89
C GLY A 148 2.11 -32.38 -7.30
N PRO A 149 3.00 -31.68 -6.58
CA PRO A 149 4.23 -32.27 -6.02
C PRO A 149 4.00 -33.27 -4.88
N ALA A 150 2.75 -33.42 -4.42
CA ALA A 150 2.38 -34.46 -3.46
C ALA A 150 2.02 -35.80 -4.11
N GLU A 151 1.86 -35.84 -5.44
CA GLU A 151 1.52 -37.04 -6.21
C GLU A 151 2.55 -37.34 -7.31
N TYR A 152 3.18 -36.30 -7.87
CA TYR A 152 4.08 -36.39 -9.01
C TYR A 152 5.47 -35.84 -8.67
N GLY A 153 6.51 -36.50 -9.20
CA GLY A 153 7.89 -36.05 -9.15
C GLY A 153 8.17 -34.91 -10.12
N ARG A 154 9.39 -34.39 -10.06
CA ARG A 154 9.89 -33.23 -10.83
C ARG A 154 9.87 -33.45 -12.34
N ASP A 155 9.89 -34.70 -12.78
CA ASP A 155 9.80 -35.11 -14.20
C ASP A 155 8.37 -35.46 -14.66
N GLY A 156 7.38 -35.28 -13.77
CA GLY A 156 5.97 -35.58 -14.00
C GLY A 156 5.59 -37.05 -13.86
N GLN A 157 6.50 -37.94 -13.45
CA GLN A 157 6.13 -39.32 -13.11
C GLN A 157 5.43 -39.40 -11.74
N PRO A 158 4.50 -40.34 -11.52
CA PRO A 158 3.94 -40.55 -10.19
C PRO A 158 5.03 -40.90 -9.17
N LEU A 159 5.00 -40.32 -7.98
CA LEU A 159 6.00 -40.56 -6.92
C LEU A 159 6.09 -42.04 -6.53
N THR A 160 4.96 -42.75 -6.53
CA THR A 160 4.87 -44.20 -6.26
C THR A 160 5.59 -45.07 -7.30
N SER A 161 5.88 -44.53 -8.49
CA SER A 161 6.65 -45.21 -9.53
C SER A 161 8.15 -45.04 -9.39
N LEU A 162 8.60 -44.10 -8.56
CA LEU A 162 10.02 -43.83 -8.35
C LEU A 162 10.63 -44.88 -7.39
N PRO A 163 11.82 -45.41 -7.67
CA PRO A 163 12.48 -46.34 -6.76
C PRO A 163 12.96 -45.61 -5.49
N ALA A 164 12.69 -46.21 -4.33
CA ALA A 164 13.22 -45.74 -3.05
C ALA A 164 14.76 -45.73 -3.07
N SER A 165 15.37 -44.58 -2.79
CA SER A 165 16.83 -44.40 -2.85
C SER A 165 17.27 -43.27 -1.93
N ALA A 166 18.26 -43.54 -1.07
CA ALA A 166 18.88 -42.54 -0.19
C ALA A 166 19.63 -41.43 -0.98
N ASP A 167 19.97 -41.67 -2.24
CA ASP A 167 20.72 -40.72 -3.08
C ASP A 167 19.81 -39.79 -3.90
N ASN A 168 18.48 -40.01 -3.87
CA ASN A 168 17.52 -39.22 -4.63
C ASN A 168 16.70 -38.33 -3.68
N PRO A 169 16.78 -36.99 -3.75
CA PRO A 169 16.01 -36.10 -2.88
C PRO A 169 14.48 -36.19 -3.08
N GLU A 170 14.00 -36.89 -4.11
CA GLU A 170 12.57 -37.16 -4.29
C GLU A 170 12.12 -38.45 -3.60
N THR A 171 13.04 -39.36 -3.25
CA THR A 171 12.75 -40.66 -2.63
C THR A 171 13.68 -40.96 -1.46
N SER A 172 14.09 -39.92 -0.74
CA SER A 172 14.87 -39.99 0.48
C SER A 172 14.35 -39.02 1.54
N ILE A 173 14.73 -39.26 2.78
CA ILE A 173 14.50 -38.38 3.93
C ILE A 173 15.74 -38.42 4.82
N PHE A 174 15.98 -37.36 5.57
CA PHE A 174 17.05 -37.33 6.56
C PHE A 174 16.57 -37.98 7.87
N ASP A 175 17.29 -38.99 8.35
CA ASP A 175 17.00 -39.67 9.61
C ASP A 175 17.75 -39.00 10.76
N LEU A 176 17.01 -38.40 11.69
CA LEU A 176 17.55 -37.68 12.84
C LEU A 176 18.24 -38.60 13.88
N GLU A 177 17.94 -39.90 13.89
CA GLU A 177 18.58 -40.84 14.81
C GLU A 177 19.95 -41.30 14.31
N THR A 178 20.10 -41.44 12.99
CA THR A 178 21.31 -41.96 12.35
C THR A 178 22.20 -40.89 11.76
N ASP A 179 21.70 -39.66 11.60
CA ASP A 179 22.38 -38.53 10.94
C ASP A 179 22.75 -38.83 9.48
N GLU A 180 21.94 -39.67 8.81
CA GLU A 180 22.16 -40.14 7.44
C GLU A 180 20.89 -39.97 6.59
N MET A 181 21.08 -39.84 5.27
CA MET A 181 19.97 -39.94 4.32
C MET A 181 19.51 -41.40 4.22
N VAL A 182 18.22 -41.65 4.36
CA VAL A 182 17.60 -42.96 4.19
C VAL A 182 16.60 -42.93 3.04
N ALA A 183 16.36 -44.10 2.43
CA ALA A 183 15.39 -44.23 1.35
C ALA A 183 13.95 -44.07 1.88
N TRP A 184 13.13 -43.33 1.15
CA TRP A 184 11.69 -43.16 1.38
C TRP A 184 10.91 -43.94 0.31
N ASP A 185 10.02 -44.83 0.74
CA ASP A 185 9.14 -45.58 -0.17
C ASP A 185 7.74 -44.98 -0.21
N TRP A 186 7.43 -44.33 -1.33
CA TRP A 186 6.10 -43.76 -1.59
C TRP A 186 4.98 -44.81 -1.65
N ASN A 187 5.29 -46.10 -1.87
CA ASN A 187 4.27 -47.16 -1.81
C ASN A 187 3.86 -47.49 -0.37
N GLU A 188 4.73 -47.22 0.62
CA GLU A 188 4.43 -47.42 2.04
C GLU A 188 3.70 -46.21 2.62
N SER A 189 4.25 -45.01 2.44
CA SER A 189 3.66 -43.74 2.92
C SER A 189 2.38 -43.38 2.17
N GLY A 190 2.33 -43.75 0.89
CA GLY A 190 1.39 -43.20 -0.09
C GLY A 190 1.65 -41.74 -0.43
N VAL A 191 0.71 -41.16 -1.18
CA VAL A 191 0.72 -39.78 -1.70
C VAL A 191 -0.46 -38.99 -1.15
N VAL A 192 -0.49 -37.67 -1.35
CA VAL A 192 -1.61 -36.82 -0.92
C VAL A 192 -2.37 -36.31 -2.13
N GLU A 193 -3.53 -36.91 -2.41
CA GLU A 193 -4.45 -36.40 -3.43
C GLU A 193 -5.00 -35.02 -3.04
N MET A 194 -5.41 -34.21 -4.02
CA MET A 194 -6.08 -32.94 -3.73
C MET A 194 -7.31 -33.15 -2.85
N ASN A 195 -7.30 -32.53 -1.67
CA ASN A 195 -8.27 -32.78 -0.62
C ASN A 195 -9.49 -31.88 -0.75
N CYS A 196 -10.50 -32.37 -1.47
CA CYS A 196 -11.77 -31.67 -1.68
C CYS A 196 -12.47 -31.32 -0.35
N PHE A 197 -12.30 -32.12 0.70
CA PHE A 197 -13.00 -31.92 1.97
C PHE A 197 -12.57 -30.64 2.69
N LEU A 198 -11.32 -30.18 2.49
CA LEU A 198 -10.83 -28.93 3.10
C LEU A 198 -11.69 -27.72 2.75
N CYS A 199 -12.10 -27.63 1.49
CA CYS A 199 -12.83 -26.48 0.97
C CYS A 199 -14.34 -26.72 0.92
N HIS A 200 -14.77 -27.96 0.76
CA HIS A 200 -16.18 -28.27 0.49
C HIS A 200 -16.93 -28.86 1.70
N THR A 201 -16.34 -28.94 2.89
CA THR A 201 -17.04 -29.35 4.11
C THR A 201 -17.12 -28.21 5.11
N ILE A 202 -18.13 -28.25 5.99
CA ILE A 202 -18.38 -27.18 6.97
C ILE A 202 -17.24 -27.07 7.99
N ASN A 203 -16.84 -28.21 8.57
CA ASN A 203 -15.86 -28.27 9.67
C ASN A 203 -14.80 -29.35 9.38
N PRO A 204 -13.92 -29.15 8.38
CA PRO A 204 -12.85 -30.10 8.10
C PRO A 204 -11.87 -30.16 9.27
N ASN A 205 -11.46 -31.36 9.66
CA ASN A 205 -10.45 -31.55 10.69
C ASN A 205 -9.03 -31.38 10.12
N ASN A 206 -8.65 -30.13 9.86
CA ASN A 206 -7.34 -29.82 9.29
C ASN A 206 -6.19 -30.08 10.28
N GLU A 207 -6.43 -30.01 11.59
CA GLU A 207 -5.43 -30.36 12.60
C GLU A 207 -5.01 -31.83 12.47
N ALA A 208 -5.96 -32.75 12.38
CA ALA A 208 -5.66 -34.17 12.20
C ALA A 208 -5.00 -34.46 10.85
N ARG A 209 -5.42 -33.76 9.79
CA ARG A 209 -4.75 -33.82 8.49
C ARG A 209 -3.28 -33.39 8.59
N VAL A 210 -2.99 -32.25 9.22
CA VAL A 210 -1.63 -31.75 9.40
C VAL A 210 -0.79 -32.72 10.24
N ALA A 211 -1.36 -33.31 11.28
CA ALA A 211 -0.67 -34.34 12.07
C ALA A 211 -0.30 -35.57 11.22
N SER A 212 -1.21 -36.02 10.34
CA SER A 212 -0.95 -37.12 9.40
C SER A 212 0.12 -36.77 8.36
N LEU A 213 0.19 -35.53 7.89
CA LEU A 213 1.26 -35.06 7.01
C LEU A 213 2.61 -35.02 7.74
N ALA A 214 2.64 -34.45 8.94
CA ALA A 214 3.85 -34.33 9.76
C ALA A 214 4.42 -35.69 10.20
N SER A 215 3.60 -36.74 10.32
CA SER A 215 4.05 -38.10 10.61
C SER A 215 4.48 -38.90 9.38
N GLY A 216 4.31 -38.35 8.16
CA GLY A 216 4.60 -39.06 6.92
C GLY A 216 3.55 -40.09 6.51
N GLU A 217 2.40 -40.16 7.19
CA GLU A 217 1.26 -41.04 6.84
C GLU A 217 0.41 -40.43 5.72
N PHE A 218 1.05 -40.05 4.60
CA PHE A 218 0.46 -39.21 3.56
C PHE A 218 -0.87 -39.73 2.99
N LYS A 219 -1.01 -41.04 2.75
CA LYS A 219 -2.27 -41.62 2.24
C LYS A 219 -3.48 -41.40 3.14
N TRP A 220 -3.27 -41.22 4.44
CA TRP A 220 -4.36 -41.03 5.40
C TRP A 220 -4.76 -39.56 5.59
N ALA A 221 -4.02 -38.59 5.03
CA ALA A 221 -4.25 -37.17 5.26
C ALA A 221 -5.67 -36.73 4.85
N ASN A 222 -6.20 -37.26 3.75
CA ASN A 222 -7.56 -36.92 3.30
C ASN A 222 -8.63 -37.56 4.19
N THR A 223 -8.41 -38.81 4.63
CA THR A 223 -9.29 -39.48 5.62
C THR A 223 -9.28 -38.76 6.96
N ALA A 224 -8.12 -38.29 7.42
CA ALA A 224 -7.96 -37.58 8.69
C ALA A 224 -8.81 -36.31 8.76
N THR A 225 -9.09 -35.70 7.61
CA THR A 225 -9.97 -34.51 7.52
C THR A 225 -11.40 -34.82 7.94
N LEU A 226 -11.83 -36.09 7.89
CA LEU A 226 -13.16 -36.55 8.27
C LEU A 226 -13.25 -36.93 9.77
N LEU A 227 -12.17 -36.85 10.54
CA LEU A 227 -12.21 -37.17 11.97
C LEU A 227 -13.14 -36.21 12.73
N GLY A 228 -14.01 -36.77 13.56
CA GLY A 228 -15.03 -36.02 14.30
C GLY A 228 -16.36 -35.88 13.57
N THR A 229 -16.47 -36.29 12.30
CA THR A 229 -17.74 -36.36 11.57
C THR A 229 -18.61 -37.55 11.97
N GLY A 230 -18.01 -38.56 12.62
CA GLY A 230 -18.63 -39.85 12.90
C GLY A 230 -18.58 -40.85 11.75
N ILE A 231 -17.93 -40.50 10.62
CA ILE A 231 -17.71 -41.41 9.47
C ILE A 231 -16.53 -42.35 9.72
N VAL A 232 -15.48 -41.84 10.34
CA VAL A 232 -14.23 -42.57 10.60
C VAL A 232 -13.72 -42.20 11.99
N ASP A 233 -13.19 -43.19 12.68
CA ASP A 233 -12.50 -43.06 13.95
C ASP A 233 -11.05 -43.54 13.81
N GLN A 234 -10.16 -42.96 14.62
CA GLN A 234 -8.76 -43.36 14.72
C GLN A 234 -8.44 -43.77 16.17
N SER A 235 -7.84 -44.94 16.34
CA SER A 235 -7.38 -45.45 17.63
C SER A 235 -5.91 -45.83 17.55
N GLY A 236 -5.01 -44.92 17.97
CA GLY A 236 -3.58 -45.12 17.75
C GLY A 236 -3.27 -44.97 16.27
N THR A 237 -2.62 -45.96 15.66
CA THR A 237 -2.33 -46.00 14.22
C THR A 237 -3.46 -46.67 13.41
N ASP A 238 -4.45 -47.26 14.08
CA ASP A 238 -5.53 -48.00 13.42
C ASP A 238 -6.68 -47.07 13.04
N TRP A 239 -7.13 -47.19 11.79
CA TRP A 239 -8.26 -46.46 11.23
C TRP A 239 -9.46 -47.38 11.08
N GLN A 240 -10.66 -46.92 11.47
CA GLN A 240 -11.88 -47.70 11.35
C GLN A 240 -13.05 -46.84 10.86
N TYR A 241 -13.66 -47.25 9.76
CA TYR A 241 -14.90 -46.64 9.27
C TYR A 241 -16.10 -47.09 10.10
N ASN A 242 -16.97 -46.14 10.45
CA ASN A 242 -18.17 -46.40 11.22
C ASN A 242 -19.29 -46.89 10.30
N GLU A 243 -19.62 -48.18 10.37
CA GLU A 243 -20.71 -48.81 9.59
C GLU A 243 -22.04 -48.05 9.67
N THR A 244 -22.35 -47.39 10.79
CA THR A 244 -23.61 -46.65 10.97
C THR A 244 -23.70 -45.36 10.14
N ALA A 245 -22.56 -44.84 9.66
CA ALA A 245 -22.51 -43.68 8.78
C ALA A 245 -22.84 -44.03 7.31
N PHE A 246 -22.97 -45.32 6.97
CA PHE A 246 -23.25 -45.79 5.62
C PHE A 246 -24.64 -46.42 5.52
N ALA A 247 -25.24 -46.31 4.34
CA ALA A 247 -26.48 -46.96 3.95
C ALA A 247 -26.21 -48.36 3.37
N GLU A 248 -27.27 -49.16 3.21
CA GLU A 248 -27.16 -50.54 2.69
C GLU A 248 -26.59 -50.62 1.26
N ASP A 249 -26.68 -49.53 0.49
CA ASP A 249 -26.12 -49.43 -0.87
C ASP A 249 -24.66 -48.96 -0.91
N GLY A 250 -24.03 -48.77 0.27
CA GLY A 250 -22.65 -48.31 0.42
C GLY A 250 -22.47 -46.79 0.34
N THR A 251 -23.53 -46.02 0.10
CA THR A 251 -23.46 -44.54 0.17
C THR A 251 -23.46 -44.07 1.62
N LEU A 252 -23.02 -42.84 1.87
CA LEU A 252 -23.18 -42.21 3.18
C LEU A 252 -24.66 -41.97 3.50
N GLN A 253 -25.01 -42.07 4.78
CA GLN A 253 -26.34 -41.69 5.28
C GLN A 253 -26.60 -40.20 5.01
N GLU A 254 -27.86 -39.84 4.79
CA GLU A 254 -28.26 -38.45 4.64
C GLU A 254 -27.87 -37.65 5.90
N GLY A 255 -27.14 -36.55 5.70
CA GLY A 255 -26.63 -35.72 6.80
C GLY A 255 -25.34 -36.20 7.46
N ALA A 256 -24.75 -37.34 7.04
CA ALA A 256 -23.46 -37.79 7.57
C ALA A 256 -22.31 -36.81 7.25
N ILE A 257 -22.39 -36.15 6.10
CA ILE A 257 -21.50 -35.05 5.72
C ILE A 257 -22.29 -34.03 4.90
N ALA A 258 -22.02 -32.75 5.14
CA ALA A 258 -22.62 -31.65 4.39
C ALA A 258 -21.57 -31.04 3.47
N ILE A 259 -21.81 -31.14 2.16
CA ILE A 259 -20.97 -30.56 1.13
C ILE A 259 -21.47 -29.15 0.79
N GLN A 260 -20.57 -28.17 0.70
CA GLN A 260 -20.89 -26.76 0.50
C GLN A 260 -19.92 -26.06 -0.46
N ASP A 261 -20.26 -24.82 -0.83
CA ASP A 261 -19.31 -23.91 -1.46
C ASP A 261 -18.25 -23.45 -0.44
N PRO A 262 -17.00 -23.15 -0.86
CA PRO A 262 -15.95 -22.76 0.08
C PRO A 262 -16.30 -21.51 0.88
N SER A 263 -16.16 -21.60 2.20
CA SER A 263 -16.37 -20.49 3.12
C SER A 263 -15.09 -19.72 3.44
N ASN A 264 -15.22 -18.58 4.11
CA ASN A 264 -14.11 -17.77 4.57
C ASN A 264 -13.22 -18.53 5.59
N GLU A 265 -13.84 -19.35 6.43
CA GLU A 265 -13.21 -20.21 7.42
C GLU A 265 -12.47 -21.38 6.79
N ASN A 266 -12.94 -21.90 5.65
CA ASN A 266 -12.16 -22.87 4.89
C ASN A 266 -10.87 -22.23 4.34
N CYS A 267 -10.96 -21.00 3.82
CA CYS A 267 -9.80 -20.28 3.27
C CYS A 267 -8.77 -19.90 4.35
N SER A 268 -9.23 -19.61 5.57
CA SER A 268 -8.38 -19.16 6.68
C SER A 268 -7.41 -20.22 7.20
N GLN A 269 -7.67 -21.49 6.90
CA GLN A 269 -6.78 -22.60 7.25
C GLN A 269 -5.39 -22.45 6.64
N CYS A 270 -5.25 -21.68 5.55
CA CYS A 270 -3.97 -21.42 4.87
C CYS A 270 -3.65 -19.92 4.68
N HIS A 271 -4.67 -19.07 4.51
CA HIS A 271 -4.50 -17.67 4.06
C HIS A 271 -4.45 -16.62 5.19
N GLY A 272 -4.33 -17.04 6.46
CA GLY A 272 -4.20 -16.15 7.62
C GLY A 272 -5.48 -16.04 8.43
N LEU A 273 -5.52 -15.07 9.34
CA LEU A 273 -6.58 -14.95 10.32
C LEU A 273 -7.83 -14.37 9.67
N VAL A 274 -8.83 -15.23 9.51
CA VAL A 274 -10.20 -14.84 9.20
C VAL A 274 -11.07 -15.19 10.39
N HIS A 275 -11.73 -14.18 10.96
CA HIS A 275 -12.52 -14.33 12.18
C HIS A 275 -13.92 -13.80 11.94
N VAL A 276 -14.83 -14.68 11.54
CA VAL A 276 -16.22 -14.31 11.19
C VAL A 276 -17.16 -14.28 12.41
N ASP A 277 -16.77 -14.88 13.53
CA ASP A 277 -17.59 -14.96 14.73
C ASP A 277 -17.56 -13.63 15.51
N ALA A 278 -18.66 -12.89 15.47
CA ALA A 278 -18.77 -11.62 16.18
C ALA A 278 -18.87 -11.79 17.71
N GLN A 279 -19.18 -12.98 18.23
CA GLN A 279 -19.39 -13.23 19.66
C GLN A 279 -18.09 -13.52 20.42
N THR A 280 -17.17 -14.29 19.82
CA THR A 280 -15.87 -14.57 20.42
C THR A 280 -14.91 -13.40 20.18
N PRO A 281 -14.31 -12.81 21.23
CA PRO A 281 -13.31 -11.75 21.05
C PRO A 281 -12.10 -12.27 20.27
N LEU A 282 -11.74 -11.59 19.19
CA LEU A 282 -10.58 -11.94 18.37
C LEU A 282 -9.29 -11.71 19.16
N VAL A 283 -8.42 -12.72 19.18
CA VAL A 283 -7.08 -12.65 19.80
C VAL A 283 -6.07 -13.22 18.81
N LEU A 284 -4.89 -12.61 18.74
CA LEU A 284 -3.72 -13.17 18.10
C LEU A 284 -2.71 -13.59 19.16
N GLU A 285 -1.95 -14.63 18.86
CA GLU A 285 -0.88 -15.14 19.73
C GLU A 285 0.48 -14.65 19.23
N GLY A 286 0.85 -13.45 19.66
CA GLY A 286 2.16 -12.90 19.33
C GLY A 286 2.42 -12.81 17.83
N CYS A 287 3.67 -12.57 17.48
CA CYS A 287 4.10 -12.51 16.09
C CYS A 287 4.45 -13.92 15.57
N SER A 288 3.62 -14.92 15.90
CA SER A 288 3.86 -16.34 15.61
C SER A 288 3.80 -16.67 14.11
N ALA A 289 4.65 -17.59 13.66
CA ALA A 289 4.65 -18.09 12.29
C ALA A 289 3.39 -18.92 11.92
N ASP A 290 2.59 -19.33 12.91
CA ASP A 290 1.38 -20.13 12.72
C ASP A 290 0.38 -19.45 11.77
N GLN A 291 0.24 -18.14 11.88
CA GLN A 291 -0.64 -17.30 11.05
C GLN A 291 0.18 -16.44 10.08
N TRP A 292 1.01 -17.08 9.26
CA TRP A 292 2.00 -16.42 8.39
C TRP A 292 1.48 -15.32 7.47
N SER A 293 0.34 -15.51 6.81
CA SER A 293 -0.23 -14.46 5.96
C SER A 293 -0.63 -13.23 6.79
N THR A 294 -1.09 -13.45 8.02
CA THR A 294 -1.31 -12.39 9.01
C THR A 294 0.03 -11.79 9.43
N ILE A 295 1.02 -12.56 9.88
CA ILE A 295 2.26 -11.96 10.39
C ILE A 295 3.13 -11.31 9.32
N THR A 296 2.98 -11.66 8.04
CA THR A 296 3.69 -10.97 6.96
C THR A 296 3.18 -9.56 6.71
N THR A 297 1.93 -9.26 7.06
CA THR A 297 1.24 -8.03 6.63
C THR A 297 0.45 -7.32 7.72
N GLY A 298 0.14 -7.99 8.82
CA GLY A 298 -0.81 -7.55 9.84
C GLY A 298 -2.29 -7.65 9.41
N GLN A 299 -2.62 -8.21 8.24
CA GLN A 299 -3.99 -8.28 7.74
C GLN A 299 -4.85 -9.26 8.54
N ILE A 300 -6.06 -8.83 8.92
CA ILE A 300 -7.06 -9.60 9.64
C ILE A 300 -8.43 -9.39 8.99
N VAL A 301 -9.00 -10.45 8.44
CA VAL A 301 -10.34 -10.38 7.82
C VAL A 301 -11.39 -10.67 8.89
N SER A 302 -12.06 -9.62 9.39
CA SER A 302 -13.11 -9.79 10.40
C SER A 302 -14.16 -8.68 10.37
N PRO A 303 -15.47 -9.01 10.52
CA PRO A 303 -16.52 -8.03 10.74
C PRO A 303 -16.52 -7.48 12.18
N GLN A 304 -15.75 -8.07 13.10
CA GLN A 304 -15.69 -7.64 14.49
C GLN A 304 -15.07 -6.24 14.58
N LYS A 305 -15.60 -5.41 15.48
CA LYS A 305 -15.00 -4.11 15.79
C LYS A 305 -13.68 -4.27 16.53
N LEU A 306 -12.69 -3.45 16.20
CA LEU A 306 -11.38 -3.43 16.84
C LEU A 306 -11.50 -3.32 18.37
N ASN A 307 -12.36 -2.43 18.86
CA ASN A 307 -12.59 -2.22 20.29
C ASN A 307 -13.26 -3.40 21.01
N ASN A 308 -13.90 -4.31 20.29
CA ASN A 308 -14.54 -5.52 20.82
C ASN A 308 -13.62 -6.75 20.80
N SER A 309 -12.46 -6.66 20.14
CA SER A 309 -11.47 -7.75 20.11
C SER A 309 -10.93 -8.05 21.52
N GLY A 310 -10.28 -9.20 21.70
CA GLY A 310 -9.49 -9.50 22.89
C GLY A 310 -8.07 -8.91 22.85
N MET A 311 -7.68 -8.27 21.75
CA MET A 311 -6.35 -7.69 21.52
C MET A 311 -6.04 -6.52 22.47
N ASN A 312 -4.78 -6.41 22.90
CA ASN A 312 -4.29 -5.28 23.72
C ASN A 312 -3.89 -4.08 22.84
N LEU A 313 -4.88 -3.45 22.20
CA LEU A 313 -4.67 -2.36 21.25
C LEU A 313 -4.42 -1.02 21.96
N ALA A 314 -3.49 -0.22 21.42
CA ALA A 314 -3.37 1.19 21.76
C ALA A 314 -4.67 1.94 21.41
N ASP A 315 -5.10 2.84 22.31
CA ASP A 315 -6.32 3.64 22.15
C ASP A 315 -7.59 2.83 21.83
N LYS A 316 -7.64 1.57 22.26
CA LYS A 316 -8.70 0.60 21.90
C LYS A 316 -10.12 1.13 22.00
N ASN A 317 -10.43 1.94 23.01
CA ASN A 317 -11.78 2.48 23.21
C ASN A 317 -12.25 3.40 22.07
N GLU A 318 -11.33 3.98 21.30
CA GLU A 318 -11.59 4.87 20.18
C GLU A 318 -11.75 4.11 18.85
N LEU A 319 -11.26 2.86 18.77
CA LEU A 319 -11.25 2.03 17.57
C LEU A 319 -12.61 1.37 17.29
N THR A 320 -13.58 2.18 16.85
CA THR A 320 -14.99 1.75 16.71
C THR A 320 -15.36 1.11 15.35
N ARG A 321 -14.41 1.04 14.42
CA ARG A 321 -14.54 0.38 13.11
C ARG A 321 -14.31 -1.13 13.18
N SER A 322 -14.79 -1.86 12.16
CA SER A 322 -14.42 -3.24 11.89
C SER A 322 -12.96 -3.37 11.44
N TRP A 323 -12.39 -4.58 11.55
CA TRP A 323 -11.07 -4.87 10.98
C TRP A 323 -11.09 -4.67 9.46
N ASP A 324 -12.03 -5.32 8.77
CA ASP A 324 -12.23 -5.19 7.33
C ASP A 324 -13.69 -4.91 6.98
N VAL A 325 -13.94 -3.82 6.24
CA VAL A 325 -15.29 -3.43 5.82
C VAL A 325 -15.94 -4.47 4.90
N HIS A 326 -15.17 -5.21 4.11
CA HIS A 326 -15.73 -6.23 3.23
C HIS A 326 -16.33 -7.38 4.04
N ALA A 327 -15.63 -7.81 5.10
CA ALA A 327 -16.14 -8.81 6.04
C ALA A 327 -17.38 -8.28 6.78
N GLU A 328 -17.37 -7.02 7.22
CA GLU A 328 -18.56 -6.36 7.81
C GLU A 328 -19.77 -6.39 6.86
N ARG A 329 -19.54 -6.26 5.55
CA ARG A 329 -20.57 -6.30 4.51
C ARG A 329 -20.88 -7.68 3.98
N VAL A 330 -20.36 -8.73 4.62
CA VAL A 330 -20.62 -10.15 4.29
C VAL A 330 -20.18 -10.48 2.86
N ILE A 331 -19.10 -9.85 2.40
CA ILE A 331 -18.41 -10.25 1.16
C ILE A 331 -17.50 -11.43 1.50
N ASN A 332 -17.65 -12.53 0.78
CA ASN A 332 -16.84 -13.73 0.96
C ASN A 332 -15.57 -13.67 0.10
N CYS A 333 -14.55 -14.43 0.49
CA CYS A 333 -13.30 -14.57 -0.26
C CYS A 333 -13.59 -14.98 -1.71
N THR A 334 -14.53 -15.92 -1.91
CA THR A 334 -14.95 -16.44 -3.22
C THR A 334 -15.69 -15.43 -4.10
N ASP A 335 -16.17 -14.30 -3.56
CA ASP A 335 -16.78 -13.23 -4.36
C ASP A 335 -15.74 -12.41 -5.15
N CYS A 336 -14.50 -12.42 -4.67
CA CYS A 336 -13.34 -11.79 -5.31
C CYS A 336 -12.39 -12.83 -5.94
N HIS A 337 -12.20 -13.98 -5.28
CA HIS A 337 -11.38 -15.12 -5.70
C HIS A 337 -12.26 -16.25 -6.25
N TYR A 338 -13.11 -15.94 -7.23
CA TYR A 338 -14.02 -16.92 -7.82
C TYR A 338 -13.31 -17.86 -8.80
N SER A 339 -13.89 -19.04 -9.02
CA SER A 339 -13.52 -19.92 -10.14
C SER A 339 -13.73 -19.20 -11.48
N LEU A 340 -12.71 -19.16 -12.33
CA LEU A 340 -12.75 -18.34 -13.55
C LEU A 340 -13.82 -18.74 -14.56
N ASN A 341 -14.28 -20.00 -14.57
CA ASN A 341 -15.41 -20.44 -15.40
C ASN A 341 -16.76 -20.42 -14.66
N ASN A 342 -16.85 -19.81 -13.48
CA ASN A 342 -18.12 -19.69 -12.76
C ASN A 342 -19.14 -18.91 -13.62
N PRO A 343 -20.30 -19.51 -13.98
CA PRO A 343 -21.24 -18.89 -14.92
C PRO A 343 -21.89 -17.60 -14.38
N ILE A 344 -21.87 -17.35 -13.07
CA ILE A 344 -22.40 -16.11 -12.48
C ILE A 344 -21.42 -14.96 -12.71
N TYR A 345 -20.13 -15.23 -12.50
CA TYR A 345 -19.07 -14.22 -12.45
C TYR A 345 -18.26 -14.09 -13.74
N TYR A 346 -18.29 -15.11 -14.60
CA TYR A 346 -17.60 -15.12 -15.89
C TYR A 346 -17.93 -13.88 -16.72
N GLN A 347 -16.88 -13.23 -17.20
CA GLN A 347 -16.94 -12.21 -18.23
C GLN A 347 -15.99 -12.62 -19.35
N GLU A 348 -16.52 -12.69 -20.57
CA GLU A 348 -15.72 -12.96 -21.78
C GLU A 348 -14.69 -11.84 -21.94
N ALA A 349 -13.42 -12.22 -22.04
CA ALA A 349 -12.32 -11.28 -22.23
C ALA A 349 -12.45 -10.55 -23.59
N ASP A 350 -11.94 -9.33 -23.67
CA ASP A 350 -12.09 -8.48 -24.86
C ASP A 350 -11.43 -9.09 -26.12
N ASP A 351 -10.43 -9.97 -25.96
CA ASP A 351 -9.71 -10.65 -27.03
C ASP A 351 -10.42 -11.91 -27.54
N THR A 352 -11.20 -12.59 -26.70
CA THR A 352 -12.03 -13.74 -27.11
C THR A 352 -13.45 -13.34 -27.52
N ARG A 353 -13.91 -12.16 -27.09
CA ARG A 353 -15.20 -11.60 -27.49
C ARG A 353 -15.18 -11.23 -28.98
N PRO A 354 -16.08 -11.76 -29.81
CA PRO A 354 -16.16 -11.37 -31.21
C PRO A 354 -16.28 -9.84 -31.38
N ASP A 355 -15.48 -9.23 -32.25
CA ASP A 355 -15.39 -7.75 -32.44
C ASP A 355 -16.74 -7.03 -32.65
N HIS A 356 -17.76 -7.75 -33.11
CA HIS A 356 -19.09 -7.22 -33.37
C HIS A 356 -20.04 -7.30 -32.16
N LEU A 357 -19.62 -7.90 -31.06
CA LEU A 357 -20.37 -8.00 -29.80
C LEU A 357 -19.80 -7.02 -28.78
N LEU A 358 -20.67 -6.13 -28.31
CA LEU A 358 -20.40 -5.29 -27.14
C LEU A 358 -20.57 -6.06 -25.82
N PHE A 359 -21.31 -7.16 -25.85
CA PHE A 359 -21.58 -8.04 -24.71
C PHE A 359 -21.91 -9.43 -25.23
N ASP A 360 -21.29 -10.46 -24.66
CA ASP A 360 -21.60 -11.86 -24.97
C ASP A 360 -22.51 -12.45 -23.89
N PRO A 361 -23.77 -12.82 -24.22
CA PRO A 361 -24.68 -13.43 -23.25
C PRO A 361 -24.43 -14.92 -23.04
N ARG A 362 -23.55 -15.57 -23.82
CA ARG A 362 -23.28 -17.00 -23.71
C ARG A 362 -22.54 -17.28 -22.41
N ARG A 363 -23.04 -18.25 -21.64
CA ARG A 363 -22.44 -18.72 -20.39
C ARG A 363 -22.39 -20.24 -20.44
N ILE A 364 -21.41 -20.82 -19.77
CA ILE A 364 -21.36 -22.26 -19.54
C ILE A 364 -22.63 -22.71 -18.81
N ASP A 365 -23.15 -23.90 -19.15
CA ASP A 365 -24.28 -24.47 -18.43
C ASP A 365 -23.87 -24.80 -16.99
N ILE A 366 -24.78 -24.65 -16.01
CA ILE A 366 -24.46 -24.90 -14.61
C ILE A 366 -24.04 -26.35 -14.36
N GLY A 367 -24.62 -27.32 -15.08
CA GLY A 367 -24.22 -28.73 -14.99
C GLY A 367 -22.83 -28.97 -15.55
N GLU A 368 -22.45 -28.26 -16.61
CA GLU A 368 -21.10 -28.32 -17.18
C GLU A 368 -20.06 -27.68 -16.25
N TYR A 369 -20.39 -26.54 -15.62
CA TYR A 369 -19.56 -25.94 -14.57
C TYR A 369 -19.41 -26.86 -13.36
N LEU A 370 -20.50 -27.46 -12.87
CA LEU A 370 -20.43 -28.38 -11.73
C LEU A 370 -19.61 -29.63 -12.08
N TYR A 371 -19.69 -30.15 -13.31
CA TYR A 371 -18.85 -31.27 -13.72
C TYR A 371 -17.36 -30.89 -13.83
N ARG A 372 -17.04 -29.68 -14.33
CA ARG A 372 -15.67 -29.19 -14.56
C ARG A 372 -15.45 -27.77 -14.00
N PRO A 373 -15.50 -27.57 -12.67
CA PRO A 373 -15.20 -26.28 -12.08
C PRO A 373 -13.70 -26.01 -12.16
N LEU A 374 -13.30 -24.87 -12.72
CA LEU A 374 -11.89 -24.48 -12.74
C LEU A 374 -11.44 -24.15 -11.31
N HIS A 375 -10.41 -24.81 -10.82
CA HIS A 375 -9.76 -24.48 -9.54
C HIS A 375 -8.60 -23.48 -9.73
N GLN A 376 -8.48 -22.92 -10.94
CA GLN A 376 -7.83 -21.65 -11.19
C GLN A 376 -8.74 -20.53 -10.68
N PHE A 377 -8.53 -20.15 -9.44
CA PHE A 377 -9.25 -19.03 -8.82
C PHE A 377 -8.69 -17.70 -9.32
N ALA A 378 -9.58 -16.73 -9.47
CA ALA A 378 -9.21 -15.36 -9.80
C ALA A 378 -8.21 -14.83 -8.77
N LYS A 379 -7.10 -14.25 -9.23
CA LYS A 379 -6.05 -13.71 -8.36
C LYS A 379 -5.60 -12.33 -8.82
N GLY A 380 -5.04 -11.60 -7.87
CA GLY A 380 -4.42 -10.30 -8.09
C GLY A 380 -2.95 -10.48 -8.44
N SER A 381 -2.30 -9.38 -8.78
CA SER A 381 -0.85 -9.32 -8.86
C SER A 381 -0.31 -8.80 -7.53
N SER A 382 0.40 -9.65 -6.78
CA SER A 382 0.92 -9.32 -5.45
C SER A 382 2.45 -9.44 -5.42
N ALA A 383 3.10 -8.63 -4.58
CA ALA A 383 4.55 -8.52 -4.56
C ALA A 383 5.28 -9.82 -4.14
N GLN A 384 4.60 -10.69 -3.39
CA GLN A 384 5.09 -11.98 -2.92
C GLN A 384 4.61 -13.18 -3.77
N GLY A 385 3.62 -12.98 -4.64
CA GLY A 385 2.95 -14.06 -5.38
C GLY A 385 3.44 -14.16 -6.81
N THR A 386 4.35 -15.10 -7.08
CA THR A 386 4.99 -15.31 -8.40
C THR A 386 4.41 -16.48 -9.21
N LEU A 387 3.53 -17.28 -8.60
CA LEU A 387 2.95 -18.47 -9.22
C LEU A 387 1.76 -18.13 -10.13
N ALA A 388 1.60 -18.83 -11.26
CA ALA A 388 0.50 -18.66 -12.22
C ALA A 388 0.35 -17.19 -12.72
N PRO A 389 1.41 -16.57 -13.27
CA PRO A 389 1.38 -15.17 -13.71
C PRO A 389 0.35 -14.90 -14.82
N GLU A 390 -0.04 -15.91 -15.60
CA GLU A 390 -1.11 -15.83 -16.60
C GLU A 390 -2.49 -15.52 -16.00
N LEU A 391 -2.66 -15.70 -14.69
CA LEU A 391 -3.88 -15.39 -13.96
C LEU A 391 -3.81 -14.06 -13.19
N ASP A 392 -2.70 -13.33 -13.27
CA ASP A 392 -2.56 -12.02 -12.62
C ASP A 392 -3.66 -11.06 -13.09
N ASN A 393 -4.22 -10.30 -12.16
CA ASN A 393 -5.25 -9.29 -12.41
C ASN A 393 -6.57 -9.85 -12.96
N THR A 394 -6.84 -11.14 -12.76
CA THR A 394 -8.14 -11.75 -13.07
C THR A 394 -9.19 -11.50 -11.98
N LEU A 395 -8.77 -11.15 -10.76
CA LEU A 395 -9.71 -10.75 -9.69
C LEU A 395 -10.35 -9.38 -9.96
N ARG A 396 -11.53 -9.16 -9.38
CA ARG A 396 -12.20 -7.86 -9.43
C ARG A 396 -11.45 -6.83 -8.60
N ARG A 397 -11.12 -5.70 -9.24
CA ARG A 397 -10.56 -4.53 -8.55
C ARG A 397 -11.66 -3.65 -7.95
N CYS A 398 -11.28 -2.71 -7.08
CA CYS A 398 -12.20 -1.82 -6.39
C CYS A 398 -13.19 -1.13 -7.33
N GLU A 399 -12.72 -0.64 -8.49
CA GLU A 399 -13.50 0.04 -9.52
C GLU A 399 -14.55 -0.84 -10.22
N SER A 400 -14.44 -2.17 -10.10
CA SER A 400 -15.46 -3.09 -10.61
C SER A 400 -16.75 -3.05 -9.78
N CYS A 401 -16.66 -2.63 -8.52
CA CYS A 401 -17.77 -2.58 -7.57
C CYS A 401 -18.06 -1.14 -7.07
N HIS A 402 -17.07 -0.25 -7.08
CA HIS A 402 -17.15 1.10 -6.53
C HIS A 402 -17.01 2.18 -7.62
N SER A 403 -17.85 3.21 -7.54
CA SER A 403 -17.74 4.39 -8.40
C SER A 403 -17.00 5.52 -7.68
N ILE A 404 -15.80 5.86 -8.14
CA ILE A 404 -15.03 7.01 -7.67
C ILE A 404 -15.79 8.33 -7.92
N ASP A 405 -16.41 8.44 -9.09
CA ASP A 405 -17.17 9.63 -9.47
C ASP A 405 -18.35 9.92 -8.55
N ALA A 406 -19.03 8.87 -8.06
CA ALA A 406 -20.23 9.02 -7.23
C ALA A 406 -19.94 9.34 -5.76
N THR A 407 -18.75 9.00 -5.23
CA THR A 407 -18.48 9.05 -3.78
C THR A 407 -17.33 9.98 -3.38
N HIS A 408 -16.34 10.21 -4.26
CA HIS A 408 -15.12 10.94 -3.91
C HIS A 408 -15.16 12.43 -4.24
N ASP A 409 -16.31 13.09 -4.09
CA ASP A 409 -16.45 14.54 -4.36
C ASP A 409 -15.53 15.41 -3.49
N TRP A 410 -15.01 14.83 -2.41
CA TRP A 410 -14.02 15.47 -1.56
C TRP A 410 -12.64 15.63 -2.20
N LEU A 411 -12.28 14.78 -3.15
CA LEU A 411 -10.94 14.70 -3.73
C LEU A 411 -10.86 15.53 -5.02
N PRO A 412 -10.08 16.63 -5.06
CA PRO A 412 -9.81 17.35 -6.31
C PRO A 412 -9.00 16.47 -7.27
N TYR A 413 -9.23 16.61 -8.58
CA TYR A 413 -8.47 15.85 -9.60
C TYR A 413 -8.50 14.33 -9.37
N LYS A 414 -9.72 13.74 -9.26
CA LYS A 414 -9.94 12.32 -8.94
C LYS A 414 -9.11 11.37 -9.83
N GLU A 415 -9.20 11.53 -11.15
CA GLU A 415 -8.45 10.73 -12.15
C GLU A 415 -6.93 10.73 -11.85
N ARG A 416 -6.35 11.92 -11.61
CA ARG A 416 -4.91 12.02 -11.35
C ARG A 416 -4.47 11.31 -10.06
N HIS A 417 -5.33 11.29 -9.04
CA HIS A 417 -5.04 10.59 -7.79
C HIS A 417 -5.12 9.09 -7.99
N THR A 418 -6.12 8.59 -8.68
CA THR A 418 -6.28 7.14 -8.93
C THR A 418 -5.26 6.60 -9.93
N ASP A 419 -4.69 7.46 -10.78
CA ASP A 419 -3.54 7.12 -11.61
C ASP A 419 -2.25 6.99 -10.78
N ALA A 420 -2.14 7.70 -9.66
CA ALA A 420 -0.92 7.77 -8.84
C ALA A 420 -0.96 6.83 -7.63
N LEU A 421 -2.14 6.62 -7.06
CA LEU A 421 -2.39 5.91 -5.82
C LEU A 421 -3.42 4.80 -6.07
N SER A 422 -3.16 3.62 -5.55
CA SER A 422 -4.16 2.58 -5.42
C SER A 422 -5.22 2.98 -4.37
N CYS A 423 -6.44 2.45 -4.48
CA CYS A 423 -7.52 2.74 -3.51
C CYS A 423 -7.08 2.40 -2.08
N GLU A 424 -6.36 1.30 -1.92
CA GLU A 424 -5.80 0.78 -0.68
C GLU A 424 -4.86 1.80 0.00
N SER A 425 -4.16 2.65 -0.76
CA SER A 425 -3.28 3.69 -0.18
C SER A 425 -4.03 4.69 0.71
N CYS A 426 -5.30 4.98 0.40
CA CYS A 426 -6.13 5.87 1.20
C CYS A 426 -7.00 5.09 2.20
N HIS A 427 -7.42 3.88 1.83
CA HIS A 427 -8.36 3.05 2.61
C HIS A 427 -7.68 2.09 3.60
N ILE A 428 -6.35 1.99 3.59
CA ILE A 428 -5.56 1.24 4.57
C ILE A 428 -4.46 2.16 5.13
N PRO A 429 -4.82 3.27 5.81
CA PRO A 429 -3.83 4.25 6.27
C PRO A 429 -2.96 3.73 7.42
N GLN A 430 -3.50 2.79 8.20
CA GLN A 430 -2.94 2.23 9.43
C GLN A 430 -3.40 0.79 9.59
N MET A 431 -2.45 -0.11 9.85
CA MET A 431 -2.71 -1.47 10.33
C MET A 431 -2.85 -1.44 11.84
N TYR A 432 -3.83 -2.17 12.39
CA TYR A 432 -4.05 -2.29 13.84
C TYR A 432 -3.60 -3.64 14.42
N SER A 433 -2.75 -4.34 13.67
CA SER A 433 -2.08 -5.56 14.06
C SER A 433 -0.57 -5.39 13.93
N SER A 434 0.18 -6.29 14.56
CA SER A 434 1.61 -6.41 14.36
C SER A 434 1.94 -7.11 13.04
N ALA A 435 3.13 -6.85 12.51
CA ALA A 435 3.69 -7.65 11.43
C ALA A 435 5.18 -7.88 11.67
N ARG A 436 5.73 -8.94 11.07
CA ARG A 436 7.15 -9.22 11.07
C ARG A 436 7.89 -8.05 10.39
N GLN A 437 8.94 -7.56 11.05
CA GLN A 437 9.80 -6.48 10.57
C GLN A 437 11.09 -7.05 9.96
N SER A 438 11.78 -7.89 10.72
CA SER A 438 13.02 -8.50 10.32
C SER A 438 13.18 -9.92 10.87
N MET A 439 14.02 -10.70 10.19
CA MET A 439 14.44 -12.03 10.61
C MET A 439 15.95 -12.15 10.38
N ASP A 440 16.70 -12.36 11.44
CA ASP A 440 18.13 -12.58 11.37
C ASP A 440 18.45 -14.05 11.63
N TRP A 441 18.64 -14.80 10.54
CA TRP A 441 19.13 -16.17 10.56
C TRP A 441 20.66 -16.25 10.60
N THR A 442 21.36 -15.11 10.72
CA THR A 442 22.80 -15.15 10.95
C THR A 442 23.13 -15.62 12.37
N VAL A 443 22.18 -15.43 13.28
CA VAL A 443 22.16 -15.94 14.66
C VAL A 443 20.99 -16.90 14.87
N LEU A 444 21.11 -17.78 15.86
CA LEU A 444 20.11 -18.79 16.16
C LEU A 444 19.80 -18.81 17.65
N GLN A 445 18.52 -18.83 18.00
CA GLN A 445 18.06 -19.06 19.37
C GLN A 445 18.18 -20.55 19.73
N LEU A 446 18.09 -20.89 21.03
CA LEU A 446 18.17 -22.29 21.49
C LEU A 446 17.03 -23.18 20.97
N ASP A 447 15.91 -22.59 20.55
CA ASP A 447 14.78 -23.29 19.93
C ASP A 447 14.93 -23.42 18.40
N SER A 448 16.11 -23.10 17.85
CA SER A 448 16.42 -23.14 16.42
C SER A 448 15.63 -22.13 15.57
N THR A 449 15.11 -21.07 16.18
CA THR A 449 14.48 -19.95 15.48
C THR A 449 15.44 -18.77 15.31
N PRO A 450 15.20 -17.85 14.35
CA PRO A 450 16.06 -16.69 14.16
C PRO A 450 15.79 -15.64 15.25
N GLN A 451 16.73 -14.72 15.42
CA GLN A 451 16.40 -13.46 16.08
C GLN A 451 15.45 -12.67 15.19
N SER A 452 14.36 -12.15 15.76
CA SER A 452 13.29 -11.60 14.93
C SER A 452 12.56 -10.45 15.60
N GLU A 453 12.30 -9.39 14.83
CA GLU A 453 11.61 -8.21 15.33
C GLU A 453 10.22 -8.11 14.72
N CYS A 454 9.28 -7.58 15.50
CA CYS A 454 7.95 -7.24 15.02
C CYS A 454 7.71 -5.74 15.09
N ARG A 455 7.00 -5.27 14.07
CA ARG A 455 6.56 -3.91 13.92
C ARG A 455 5.18 -3.76 14.54
N GLY A 456 4.93 -2.59 15.12
CA GLY A 456 3.61 -2.22 15.64
C GLY A 456 3.29 -2.80 17.01
N THR A 457 4.34 -3.05 17.79
CA THR A 457 4.29 -3.57 19.16
C THR A 457 5.21 -2.77 20.08
N GLU A 458 4.76 -2.51 21.31
CA GLU A 458 5.55 -1.89 22.38
C GLU A 458 5.54 -2.75 23.65
N GLY A 459 6.69 -2.85 24.31
CA GLY A 459 6.89 -3.65 25.53
C GLY A 459 7.54 -5.00 25.26
N GLU A 460 7.90 -5.68 26.34
CA GLU A 460 8.51 -7.02 26.33
C GLU A 460 7.46 -8.06 26.71
N GLY A 461 7.43 -9.19 26.00
CA GLY A 461 6.55 -10.32 26.28
C GLY A 461 6.25 -11.17 25.05
N GLU A 462 6.02 -12.46 25.27
CA GLU A 462 5.79 -13.44 24.20
C GLU A 462 4.33 -13.46 23.71
N THR A 463 3.40 -12.91 24.50
CA THR A 463 1.97 -12.92 24.19
C THR A 463 1.43 -11.50 23.98
N PHE A 464 0.47 -11.34 23.07
CA PHE A 464 -0.22 -10.06 22.88
C PHE A 464 -1.16 -9.66 24.01
N SER A 465 -1.31 -10.49 25.04
CA SER A 465 -1.90 -10.07 26.31
C SER A 465 -0.92 -9.30 27.20
N SER A 466 0.40 -9.39 26.92
CA SER A 466 1.47 -8.72 27.66
C SER A 466 2.13 -7.56 26.90
N VAL A 467 2.03 -7.56 25.57
CA VAL A 467 2.56 -6.51 24.67
C VAL A 467 1.45 -5.54 24.25
N LEU A 468 1.75 -4.24 24.14
CA LEU A 468 0.84 -3.24 23.60
C LEU A 468 0.93 -3.23 22.07
N ILE A 469 -0.20 -3.40 21.38
CA ILE A 469 -0.25 -3.37 19.92
C ILE A 469 -0.57 -1.94 19.48
N THR A 470 0.43 -1.24 18.96
CA THR A 470 0.28 0.10 18.40
C THR A 470 -0.14 0.08 16.93
N GLY A 471 0.09 -1.05 16.26
CA GLY A 471 -0.06 -1.15 14.81
C GLY A 471 1.01 -0.34 14.07
N TYR A 472 0.89 -0.24 12.75
CA TYR A 472 1.88 0.45 11.93
C TYR A 472 1.29 1.00 10.63
N GLN A 473 1.98 2.00 10.07
CA GLN A 473 1.64 2.60 8.79
C GLN A 473 2.39 1.86 7.65
N PRO A 474 1.68 1.23 6.69
CA PRO A 474 2.31 0.54 5.56
C PRO A 474 3.21 1.45 4.71
N VAL A 475 4.30 0.99 4.15
CA VAL A 475 5.01 1.84 3.16
C VAL A 475 4.28 1.83 1.83
N LEU A 476 4.26 2.96 1.13
CA LEU A 476 3.67 3.07 -0.21
C LEU A 476 4.77 2.86 -1.27
N LEU A 477 4.64 1.81 -2.07
CA LEU A 477 5.61 1.46 -3.12
C LEU A 477 4.94 1.46 -4.50
N PRO A 478 5.66 1.86 -5.57
CA PRO A 478 5.16 1.69 -6.93
C PRO A 478 4.92 0.21 -7.23
N ARG A 479 3.69 -0.13 -7.62
CA ARG A 479 3.27 -1.46 -8.06
C ARG A 479 2.92 -1.41 -9.54
N ASP A 480 3.42 -2.36 -10.32
CA ASP A 480 2.97 -2.60 -11.68
C ASP A 480 1.54 -3.17 -11.66
N ASN A 481 0.62 -2.52 -12.38
CA ASN A 481 -0.77 -2.94 -12.47
C ASN A 481 -1.02 -3.95 -13.62
N GLY A 482 0.01 -4.36 -14.37
CA GLY A 482 -0.09 -5.34 -15.45
C GLY A 482 -0.63 -4.79 -16.78
N ASP A 483 -1.11 -3.55 -16.81
CA ASP A 483 -1.57 -2.82 -18.00
C ASP A 483 -0.53 -1.78 -18.47
N GLY A 484 0.69 -1.84 -17.94
CA GLY A 484 1.77 -0.88 -18.17
C GLY A 484 1.66 0.40 -17.34
N THR A 485 0.64 0.52 -16.47
CA THR A 485 0.54 1.61 -15.49
C THR A 485 1.13 1.18 -14.15
N THR A 486 1.57 2.17 -13.37
CA THR A 486 2.07 1.97 -12.02
C THR A 486 1.35 2.90 -11.05
N SER A 487 0.96 2.38 -9.89
CA SER A 487 0.41 3.19 -8.79
C SER A 487 1.09 2.84 -7.48
N LEU A 488 1.14 3.81 -6.55
CA LEU A 488 1.60 3.54 -5.20
C LEU A 488 0.57 2.68 -4.48
N ALA A 489 1.01 1.59 -3.84
CA ALA A 489 0.17 0.68 -3.07
C ALA A 489 0.83 0.34 -1.71
N PRO A 490 0.04 0.01 -0.67
CA PRO A 490 0.55 -0.28 0.66
C PRO A 490 1.21 -1.65 0.74
N HIS A 491 2.38 -1.69 1.39
CA HIS A 491 3.17 -2.89 1.61
C HIS A 491 3.72 -2.93 3.03
N ASN A 492 3.91 -4.14 3.55
CA ASN A 492 4.90 -4.38 4.61
C ASN A 492 6.23 -4.80 3.96
N LEU A 493 7.34 -4.38 4.55
CA LEU A 493 8.67 -4.82 4.15
C LEU A 493 9.27 -5.67 5.26
N ILE A 494 9.69 -6.88 4.88
CA ILE A 494 10.37 -7.82 5.78
C ILE A 494 11.80 -7.96 5.31
N THR A 495 12.73 -7.73 6.24
CA THR A 495 14.16 -7.82 5.93
C THR A 495 14.75 -9.08 6.55
N THR A 496 15.37 -9.92 5.73
CA THR A 496 15.95 -11.19 6.17
C THR A 496 17.44 -11.21 5.91
N TRP A 497 18.23 -11.54 6.93
CA TRP A 497 19.66 -11.84 6.79
C TRP A 497 19.92 -13.31 7.01
N PHE A 498 20.85 -13.85 6.23
CA PHE A 498 21.15 -15.28 6.23
C PHE A 498 22.54 -15.60 5.69
N TRP A 499 22.99 -16.81 5.99
CA TRP A 499 24.26 -17.33 5.49
C TRP A 499 24.09 -17.98 4.12
N VAL A 500 24.99 -17.65 3.20
CA VAL A 500 25.13 -18.35 1.92
C VAL A 500 26.53 -18.91 1.76
N TYR A 501 26.64 -20.07 1.11
CA TYR A 501 27.90 -20.76 0.83
C TYR A 501 28.02 -21.07 -0.67
N GLY A 502 29.23 -21.46 -1.09
CA GLY A 502 29.49 -21.95 -2.44
C GLY A 502 29.57 -20.89 -3.54
N ASP A 503 29.93 -21.36 -4.73
CA ASP A 503 29.89 -20.65 -6.01
C ASP A 503 29.48 -21.67 -7.11
N PRO A 504 28.22 -21.69 -7.58
CA PRO A 504 27.18 -20.69 -7.34
C PRO A 504 26.67 -20.66 -5.88
N PRO A 505 26.07 -19.54 -5.43
CA PRO A 505 25.56 -19.40 -4.07
C PRO A 505 24.43 -20.39 -3.75
N ARG A 506 24.42 -20.90 -2.52
CA ARG A 506 23.30 -21.62 -1.89
C ARG A 506 23.08 -21.11 -0.46
N PRO A 507 21.83 -21.04 0.04
CA PRO A 507 21.59 -20.85 1.47
C PRO A 507 22.25 -21.97 2.26
N VAL A 508 22.89 -21.65 3.39
CA VAL A 508 23.39 -22.69 4.30
C VAL A 508 22.20 -23.49 4.82
N PRO A 509 22.19 -24.84 4.75
CA PRO A 509 21.08 -25.65 5.26
C PRO A 509 20.86 -25.44 6.76
N LEU A 510 19.60 -25.50 7.21
CA LEU A 510 19.26 -25.20 8.61
C LEU A 510 20.01 -26.11 9.59
N ARG A 511 20.13 -27.42 9.29
CA ARG A 511 20.88 -28.38 10.12
C ARG A 511 22.34 -27.99 10.32
N ASN A 512 22.99 -27.47 9.27
CA ASN A 512 24.38 -27.02 9.36
C ASN A 512 24.51 -25.74 10.21
N LEU A 513 23.50 -24.86 10.13
CA LEU A 513 23.42 -23.67 10.95
C LEU A 513 23.19 -24.02 12.43
N GLU A 514 22.26 -24.94 12.72
CA GLU A 514 22.03 -25.50 14.06
C GLU A 514 23.31 -26.11 14.63
N ALA A 515 24.00 -26.98 13.88
CA ALA A 515 25.26 -27.58 14.30
C ALA A 515 26.40 -26.55 14.51
N ALA A 516 26.35 -25.40 13.84
CA ALA A 516 27.30 -24.32 14.06
C ALA A 516 27.02 -23.55 15.35
N TRP A 517 25.75 -23.39 15.74
CA TRP A 517 25.34 -22.59 16.90
C TRP A 517 25.19 -23.39 18.19
N LEU A 518 24.66 -24.62 18.10
CA LEU A 518 24.16 -25.39 19.22
C LEU A 518 25.03 -26.63 19.52
N ASP A 519 25.17 -26.94 20.81
CA ASP A 519 25.73 -28.16 21.40
C ASP A 519 24.69 -28.77 22.35
N GLY A 520 23.77 -29.57 21.79
CA GLY A 520 22.57 -30.01 22.48
C GLY A 520 21.66 -28.82 22.83
N ASP A 521 21.29 -28.70 24.11
CA ASP A 521 20.41 -27.63 24.59
C ASP A 521 21.15 -26.31 24.93
N ASN A 522 22.42 -26.17 24.55
CA ASN A 522 23.26 -25.02 24.87
C ASN A 522 23.96 -24.46 23.63
N TYR A 523 24.51 -23.25 23.73
CA TYR A 523 25.46 -22.73 22.75
C TYR A 523 26.85 -23.32 22.96
N HIS A 524 27.66 -23.38 21.90
CA HIS A 524 29.06 -23.77 22.03
C HIS A 524 29.87 -22.80 22.92
N ASP A 525 30.86 -23.33 23.65
CA ASP A 525 31.70 -22.55 24.58
C ASP A 525 32.40 -21.35 23.94
N ASP A 526 32.85 -21.47 22.70
CA ASP A 526 33.52 -20.40 21.97
C ASP A 526 32.54 -19.31 21.51
N ILE A 527 31.30 -19.65 21.17
CA ILE A 527 30.22 -18.69 20.91
C ILE A 527 29.93 -17.91 22.20
N MET A 528 29.71 -18.60 23.32
CA MET A 528 29.51 -17.96 24.62
C MET A 528 30.66 -17.01 24.96
N SER A 529 31.91 -17.40 24.69
CA SER A 529 33.08 -16.54 24.99
C SER A 529 33.14 -15.22 24.23
N VAL A 530 32.41 -15.11 23.10
CA VAL A 530 32.41 -13.93 22.22
C VAL A 530 31.09 -13.14 22.34
N PHE A 531 29.96 -13.83 22.55
CA PHE A 531 28.63 -13.22 22.59
C PHE A 531 28.18 -12.80 23.99
N ASP A 532 28.52 -13.54 25.05
CA ASP A 532 28.14 -13.24 26.44
C ASP A 532 29.00 -12.10 26.97
N HIS A 533 28.57 -10.87 26.70
CA HIS A 533 29.29 -9.66 27.06
C HIS A 533 29.18 -9.37 28.56
N ASN A 534 28.03 -9.69 29.15
CA ASN A 534 27.74 -9.41 30.54
C ASN A 534 28.29 -10.49 31.50
N GLY A 535 28.64 -11.67 30.98
CA GLY A 535 29.25 -12.79 31.68
C GLY A 535 28.28 -13.58 32.58
N ASP A 536 26.98 -13.55 32.31
CA ASP A 536 25.95 -14.22 33.10
C ASP A 536 25.65 -15.66 32.67
N GLY A 537 26.30 -16.11 31.58
CA GLY A 537 26.18 -17.45 31.03
C GLY A 537 24.92 -17.66 30.19
N LYS A 538 24.25 -16.60 29.76
CA LYS A 538 23.12 -16.62 28.83
C LYS A 538 23.33 -15.58 27.74
N LEU A 539 22.62 -15.73 26.63
CA LEU A 539 22.58 -14.73 25.57
C LEU A 539 21.16 -14.18 25.51
N ASP A 540 21.01 -12.89 25.81
CA ASP A 540 19.78 -12.16 25.54
C ASP A 540 19.75 -11.59 24.10
N ASP A 541 18.63 -10.99 23.70
CA ASP A 541 18.44 -10.44 22.36
C ASP A 541 19.44 -9.31 22.01
N SER A 542 20.01 -8.63 23.02
CA SER A 542 21.01 -7.59 22.81
C SER A 542 22.42 -8.15 22.61
N GLU A 543 22.68 -9.35 23.12
CA GLU A 543 23.95 -10.06 22.96
C GLU A 543 23.97 -10.92 21.70
N LEU A 544 22.83 -11.56 21.38
CA LEU A 544 22.63 -12.48 20.25
C LEU A 544 22.49 -11.72 18.92
N ILE A 545 23.52 -10.95 18.56
CA ILE A 545 23.61 -10.16 17.33
C ILE A 545 25.02 -10.22 16.76
N ILE A 546 25.18 -10.25 15.43
CA ILE A 546 26.50 -10.13 14.78
C ILE A 546 26.82 -8.65 14.49
N ASP A 547 27.48 -8.00 15.43
CA ASP A 547 27.86 -6.59 15.38
C ASP A 547 29.39 -6.35 15.35
N SER A 548 30.19 -7.43 15.29
CA SER A 548 31.65 -7.35 15.23
C SER A 548 32.26 -8.46 14.38
N ILE A 549 33.47 -8.20 13.86
CA ILE A 549 34.25 -9.18 13.07
C ILE A 549 34.49 -10.47 13.88
N ALA A 550 34.74 -10.36 15.19
CA ALA A 550 34.99 -11.54 16.03
C ALA A 550 33.77 -12.47 16.12
N LYS A 551 32.57 -11.89 16.22
CA LYS A 551 31.30 -12.64 16.22
C LYS A 551 31.02 -13.30 14.88
N GLU A 552 31.32 -12.62 13.77
CA GLU A 552 31.20 -13.21 12.44
C GLU A 552 32.20 -14.36 12.22
N GLU A 553 33.45 -14.17 12.65
CA GLU A 553 34.53 -15.15 12.46
C GLU A 553 34.28 -16.46 13.23
N VAL A 554 33.74 -16.42 14.46
CA VAL A 554 33.49 -17.64 15.24
C VAL A 554 32.48 -18.55 14.54
N ILE A 555 31.39 -18.00 14.01
CA ILE A 555 30.37 -18.76 13.28
C ILE A 555 30.90 -19.24 11.93
N THR A 556 31.61 -18.36 11.21
CA THR A 556 32.24 -18.70 9.93
C THR A 556 33.19 -19.89 10.08
N ASN A 557 34.05 -19.89 11.10
CA ASN A 557 35.00 -20.97 11.33
C ASN A 557 34.31 -22.32 11.60
N ARG A 558 33.17 -22.30 12.30
CA ARG A 558 32.36 -23.50 12.58
C ARG A 558 31.69 -24.03 11.32
N LEU A 559 31.12 -23.15 10.50
CA LEU A 559 30.55 -23.53 9.20
C LEU A 559 31.63 -24.08 8.25
N ILE A 560 32.83 -23.50 8.23
CA ILE A 560 33.98 -24.02 7.47
C ILE A 560 34.38 -25.42 7.96
N ALA A 561 34.34 -25.67 9.27
CA ALA A 561 34.67 -26.97 9.84
C ALA A 561 33.70 -28.08 9.37
N GLN A 562 32.49 -27.72 8.94
CA GLN A 562 31.50 -28.61 8.35
C GLN A 562 31.69 -28.81 6.82
N GLY A 563 32.74 -28.23 6.23
CA GLY A 563 33.05 -28.37 4.80
C GLY A 563 32.45 -27.29 3.90
N LEU A 564 31.75 -26.30 4.46
CA LEU A 564 31.20 -25.18 3.71
C LEU A 564 32.32 -24.21 3.28
N THR A 565 32.23 -23.68 2.07
CA THR A 565 33.23 -22.76 1.50
C THR A 565 32.57 -21.50 0.96
N ASN A 566 33.34 -20.43 0.74
CA ASN A 566 32.84 -19.14 0.25
C ASN A 566 31.67 -18.55 1.07
N LEU A 567 31.74 -18.70 2.39
CA LEU A 567 30.70 -18.24 3.31
C LEU A 567 30.62 -16.71 3.36
N ARG A 568 29.40 -16.21 3.41
CA ARG A 568 29.09 -14.78 3.54
C ARG A 568 27.67 -14.59 4.04
N ILE A 569 27.46 -13.49 4.75
CA ILE A 569 26.11 -13.01 5.10
C ILE A 569 25.54 -12.26 3.89
N THR A 570 24.26 -12.50 3.59
CA THR A 570 23.48 -11.73 2.62
C THR A 570 22.21 -11.23 3.26
N GLY A 571 21.66 -10.13 2.74
CA GLY A 571 20.42 -9.53 3.22
C GLY A 571 19.43 -9.28 2.09
N GLU A 572 18.16 -9.60 2.30
CA GLU A 572 17.08 -9.40 1.33
C GLU A 572 15.90 -8.64 1.94
N ILE A 573 15.26 -7.78 1.14
CA ILE A 573 14.00 -7.11 1.49
C ILE A 573 12.90 -7.75 0.65
N GLN A 574 11.95 -8.42 1.30
CA GLN A 574 10.75 -8.95 0.66
C GLN A 574 9.55 -8.02 0.92
N PRO A 575 8.94 -7.46 -0.13
CA PRO A 575 7.67 -6.77 -0.03
C PRO A 575 6.50 -7.75 0.06
N TYR A 576 5.54 -7.43 0.93
CA TYR A 576 4.25 -8.12 1.05
C TYR A 576 3.11 -7.14 0.84
N SER A 577 2.29 -7.38 -0.18
CA SER A 577 1.16 -6.50 -0.53
C SER A 577 0.04 -6.59 0.51
N ILE A 578 -0.54 -5.43 0.84
CA ILE A 578 -1.65 -5.30 1.78
C ILE A 578 -2.91 -4.90 1.00
N ASN A 579 -3.93 -5.75 1.03
CA ASN A 579 -5.17 -5.58 0.26
C ASN A 579 -6.45 -5.72 1.12
N HIS A 580 -6.31 -6.16 2.38
CA HIS A 580 -7.35 -6.30 3.40
C HIS A 580 -7.14 -5.31 4.55
N ASP A 581 -8.03 -5.32 5.54
CA ASP A 581 -8.18 -4.29 6.59
C ASP A 581 -8.74 -2.96 6.07
N VAL A 582 -9.39 -3.02 4.89
CA VAL A 582 -9.95 -1.87 4.20
C VAL A 582 -10.98 -1.18 5.08
N THR A 583 -10.86 0.14 5.16
CA THR A 583 -11.71 0.98 6.00
C THR A 583 -12.63 1.91 5.20
N HIS A 584 -13.57 2.55 5.89
CA HIS A 584 -14.54 3.48 5.31
C HIS A 584 -14.74 4.73 6.19
N ASP A 585 -15.44 5.73 5.63
CA ASP A 585 -15.81 6.99 6.29
C ASP A 585 -14.64 7.77 6.90
N GLU A 586 -14.71 8.10 8.19
CA GLU A 586 -13.77 8.95 8.92
C GLU A 586 -12.38 8.31 9.13
N TRP A 587 -12.26 7.01 8.87
CA TRP A 587 -11.02 6.25 9.02
C TRP A 587 -10.16 6.24 7.75
N VAL A 588 -10.69 6.75 6.63
CA VAL A 588 -9.98 6.87 5.35
C VAL A 588 -9.12 8.14 5.35
N THR A 589 -7.97 8.12 4.67
CA THR A 589 -7.18 9.35 4.46
C THR A 589 -7.94 10.33 3.56
N GLN A 590 -8.59 11.32 4.17
CA GLN A 590 -9.33 12.38 3.47
C GLN A 590 -8.69 13.77 3.59
N ASP A 591 -7.76 13.96 4.53
CA ASP A 591 -7.00 15.20 4.64
C ASP A 591 -5.87 15.22 3.61
N CYS A 592 -5.94 16.13 2.64
CA CYS A 592 -4.91 16.28 1.63
C CYS A 592 -3.55 16.62 2.25
N GLN A 593 -3.48 17.28 3.40
CA GLN A 593 -2.21 17.63 4.04
C GLN A 593 -1.39 16.40 4.43
N THR A 594 -2.04 15.25 4.69
CA THR A 594 -1.36 13.98 4.98
C THR A 594 -0.38 13.57 3.88
N CYS A 595 -0.68 13.86 2.61
CA CYS A 595 0.21 13.56 1.49
C CYS A 595 0.93 14.78 0.93
N HIS A 596 0.32 15.97 1.02
CA HIS A 596 0.85 17.20 0.43
C HIS A 596 1.72 18.04 1.39
N GLY A 597 1.77 17.69 2.68
CA GLY A 597 2.60 18.36 3.69
C GLY A 597 4.06 17.90 3.68
N THR A 598 4.86 18.47 4.59
CA THR A 598 6.27 18.08 4.78
C THR A 598 6.40 16.66 5.33
N ASP A 599 5.55 16.31 6.31
CA ASP A 599 5.50 14.97 6.91
C ASP A 599 4.58 14.06 6.07
N SER A 600 4.90 13.98 4.76
CA SER A 600 4.07 13.28 3.79
C SER A 600 4.07 11.78 4.05
N ARG A 601 2.87 11.20 4.05
CA ARG A 601 2.66 9.75 4.09
C ARG A 601 3.34 9.00 2.94
N ILE A 602 3.56 9.67 1.80
CA ILE A 602 4.21 9.10 0.61
C ILE A 602 5.71 8.91 0.83
N THR A 603 6.35 9.79 1.60
CA THR A 603 7.79 9.81 1.86
C THR A 603 8.13 9.56 3.32
N GLN A 604 7.22 8.93 4.07
CA GLN A 604 7.48 8.58 5.46
C GLN A 604 8.57 7.48 5.53
N PRO A 605 9.61 7.64 6.35
CA PRO A 605 10.62 6.60 6.53
C PRO A 605 10.02 5.38 7.25
N LEU A 606 10.44 4.19 6.83
CA LEU A 606 10.08 2.91 7.45
C LEU A 606 11.35 2.28 8.06
N GLN A 607 11.33 1.98 9.37
CA GLN A 607 12.40 1.18 9.98
C GLN A 607 12.33 -0.25 9.45
N LEU A 608 13.43 -0.78 8.94
CA LEU A 608 13.51 -2.15 8.40
C LEU A 608 14.04 -3.16 9.42
N ALA A 609 14.93 -2.73 10.32
CA ALA A 609 15.48 -3.56 11.40
C ALA A 609 16.15 -2.68 12.46
N GLY A 610 16.27 -3.20 13.69
CA GLY A 610 17.03 -2.58 14.78
C GLY A 610 18.54 -2.50 14.53
N TYR A 611 19.08 -3.38 13.67
CA TYR A 611 20.48 -3.34 13.24
C TYR A 611 20.66 -4.08 11.90
N ALA A 612 21.88 -4.01 11.32
CA ALA A 612 22.27 -4.78 10.13
C ALA A 612 23.44 -5.74 10.48
N PRO A 613 23.24 -7.07 10.46
CA PRO A 613 24.29 -8.05 10.76
C PRO A 613 25.55 -7.84 9.92
N ALA A 614 26.70 -7.77 10.59
CA ALA A 614 28.02 -7.48 9.99
C ALA A 614 28.07 -6.20 9.11
N GLY A 615 27.11 -5.28 9.26
CA GLY A 615 26.98 -4.10 8.40
C GLY A 615 26.54 -4.42 6.95
N VAL A 616 26.00 -5.62 6.70
CA VAL A 616 25.54 -6.04 5.37
C VAL A 616 24.21 -5.36 5.03
N MET A 617 24.24 -4.46 4.05
CA MET A 617 23.05 -3.78 3.55
C MET A 617 22.22 -4.73 2.68
N PRO A 618 20.91 -4.87 2.95
CA PRO A 618 20.06 -5.78 2.20
C PRO A 618 19.68 -5.20 0.84
N THR A 619 19.27 -6.07 -0.08
CA THR A 619 18.76 -5.69 -1.41
C THR A 619 17.31 -6.15 -1.60
N LEU A 620 16.51 -5.40 -2.37
CA LEU A 620 15.17 -5.86 -2.76
C LEU A 620 15.29 -7.16 -3.58
N VAL A 621 14.41 -8.11 -3.29
CA VAL A 621 14.21 -9.30 -4.13
C VAL A 621 13.87 -8.91 -5.57
N GLN A 622 14.26 -9.74 -6.54
CA GLN A 622 14.12 -9.43 -7.97
C GLN A 622 12.76 -9.91 -8.52
N ASP A 623 12.19 -10.94 -7.92
CA ASP A 623 10.97 -11.63 -8.36
C ASP A 623 9.71 -11.00 -7.74
N THR A 624 9.51 -9.71 -8.01
CA THR A 624 8.40 -8.94 -7.46
C THR A 624 7.86 -7.91 -8.46
N ASN A 625 6.58 -7.55 -8.34
CA ASN A 625 5.91 -6.56 -9.19
C ASN A 625 6.03 -5.12 -8.65
N THR A 626 6.91 -4.89 -7.67
CA THR A 626 7.14 -3.60 -7.03
C THR A 626 8.61 -3.20 -7.05
N SER A 627 8.91 -1.93 -6.77
CA SER A 627 10.27 -1.43 -6.73
C SER A 627 10.49 -0.49 -5.55
N LEU A 628 11.73 -0.42 -5.06
CA LEU A 628 12.12 0.60 -4.09
C LEU A 628 12.39 1.92 -4.82
N SER A 629 11.50 2.88 -4.66
CA SER A 629 11.65 4.25 -5.14
C SER A 629 12.37 5.15 -4.12
N GLY A 630 13.34 4.63 -3.38
CA GLY A 630 13.92 5.32 -2.22
C GLY A 630 15.33 4.90 -1.87
N ASN A 631 15.84 5.41 -0.75
CA ASN A 631 17.18 5.11 -0.26
C ASN A 631 17.14 4.28 1.01
N LEU A 632 18.06 3.33 1.13
CA LEU A 632 18.37 2.65 2.39
C LEU A 632 19.47 3.41 3.13
N TYR A 633 19.31 3.59 4.43
CA TYR A 633 20.33 4.22 5.28
C TYR A 633 20.27 3.66 6.71
N THR A 634 21.40 3.76 7.40
CA THR A 634 21.52 3.43 8.81
C THR A 634 21.58 4.72 9.63
N ASP A 635 20.84 4.80 10.73
CA ASP A 635 20.89 5.95 11.64
C ASP A 635 22.13 5.91 12.56
N ASP A 636 22.31 6.95 13.38
CA ASP A 636 23.42 7.04 14.34
C ASP A 636 23.40 5.94 15.40
N ASN A 637 22.27 5.24 15.59
CA ASN A 637 22.11 4.14 16.55
C ASN A 637 22.29 2.76 15.89
N GLY A 638 22.61 2.69 14.59
CA GLY A 638 22.78 1.43 13.88
C GLY A 638 21.48 0.85 13.29
N LYS A 639 20.33 1.52 13.46
CA LYS A 639 19.03 1.05 12.94
C LYS A 639 18.94 1.27 11.43
N LEU A 640 18.38 0.29 10.72
CA LEU A 640 18.21 0.35 9.28
C LEU A 640 16.84 0.96 8.91
N PHE A 641 16.84 1.90 7.97
CA PHE A 641 15.64 2.56 7.46
C PHE A 641 15.57 2.55 5.93
N TYR A 642 14.34 2.52 5.43
CA TYR A 642 14.00 2.84 4.04
C TYR A 642 13.30 4.19 3.97
N GLN A 643 13.82 5.09 3.14
CA GLN A 643 13.27 6.42 2.88
C GLN A 643 12.72 6.48 1.45
N PRO A 644 11.38 6.44 1.25
CA PRO A 644 10.79 6.63 -0.07
C PRO A 644 11.06 8.04 -0.61
N LEU A 645 11.18 8.14 -1.94
CA LEU A 645 11.36 9.40 -2.67
C LEU A 645 10.34 9.50 -3.81
N THR A 646 9.63 10.62 -3.87
CA THR A 646 8.65 10.94 -4.92
C THR A 646 9.26 10.99 -6.31
N GLU A 647 10.45 11.58 -6.46
CA GLU A 647 11.17 11.71 -7.74
C GLU A 647 11.44 10.34 -8.38
N ASN A 648 11.94 9.38 -7.60
CA ASN A 648 12.23 8.02 -8.06
C ASN A 648 10.95 7.23 -8.37
N ALA A 649 9.82 7.61 -7.77
CA ALA A 649 8.49 7.07 -8.10
C ALA A 649 7.84 7.78 -9.30
N GLY A 650 8.53 8.74 -9.95
CA GLY A 650 7.97 9.51 -11.07
C GLY A 650 6.87 10.50 -10.65
N LEU A 651 6.85 10.92 -9.39
CA LEU A 651 5.83 11.79 -8.82
C LEU A 651 6.37 13.19 -8.53
N TYR A 652 5.45 14.16 -8.59
CA TYR A 652 5.62 15.49 -8.04
C TYR A 652 4.34 15.88 -7.29
N VAL A 653 4.46 15.99 -5.98
CA VAL A 653 3.40 16.26 -5.03
C VAL A 653 3.44 17.74 -4.68
N LEU A 654 2.42 18.48 -5.10
CA LEU A 654 2.29 19.91 -4.79
C LEU A 654 2.36 20.15 -3.28
N GLY A 655 3.07 21.17 -2.83
CA GLY A 655 3.32 21.41 -1.41
C GLY A 655 4.57 20.68 -0.92
N HIS A 656 4.62 19.35 -1.05
CA HIS A 656 5.72 18.51 -0.58
C HIS A 656 7.01 18.70 -1.39
N ASP A 657 6.98 18.52 -2.72
CA ASP A 657 8.16 18.50 -3.60
C ASP A 657 8.65 19.91 -4.01
N ASN A 658 8.43 20.91 -3.16
CA ASN A 658 8.78 22.28 -3.46
C ASN A 658 10.32 22.48 -3.60
N VAL A 659 10.72 23.42 -4.45
CA VAL A 659 12.13 23.66 -4.77
C VAL A 659 12.66 24.86 -3.99
N ASN A 660 13.37 24.58 -2.89
CA ASN A 660 13.80 25.59 -1.91
C ASN A 660 14.64 26.75 -2.48
N TRP A 661 15.49 26.52 -3.49
CA TRP A 661 16.31 27.61 -4.04
C TRP A 661 15.48 28.61 -4.86
N ILE A 662 14.36 28.18 -5.45
CA ILE A 662 13.42 29.05 -6.16
C ILE A 662 12.68 29.93 -5.15
N ASP A 663 12.27 29.35 -4.02
CA ASP A 663 11.67 30.10 -2.92
C ASP A 663 12.64 31.13 -2.34
N LEU A 664 13.91 30.75 -2.15
CA LEU A 664 14.94 31.67 -1.71
C LEU A 664 15.14 32.81 -2.71
N ALA A 665 15.27 32.50 -4.01
CA ALA A 665 15.43 33.52 -5.05
C ALA A 665 14.21 34.46 -5.10
N GLY A 666 13.00 33.91 -5.08
CA GLY A 666 11.75 34.66 -5.07
C GLY A 666 11.61 35.56 -3.84
N ALA A 667 11.90 35.03 -2.65
CA ALA A 667 11.87 35.77 -1.40
C ALA A 667 12.92 36.91 -1.38
N LEU A 668 14.13 36.67 -1.90
CA LEU A 668 15.16 37.72 -2.01
C LEU A 668 14.73 38.85 -2.95
N ILE A 669 14.10 38.53 -4.08
CA ILE A 669 13.56 39.53 -5.01
C ILE A 669 12.44 40.34 -4.33
N PHE A 670 11.52 39.67 -3.64
CA PHE A 670 10.41 40.31 -2.95
C PHE A 670 10.88 41.22 -1.81
N ILE A 671 11.72 40.71 -0.91
CA ILE A 671 12.29 41.46 0.22
C ILE A 671 13.14 42.61 -0.29
N GLY A 672 13.98 42.38 -1.31
CA GLY A 672 14.77 43.43 -1.96
C GLY A 672 13.90 44.55 -2.52
N THR A 673 12.75 44.19 -3.12
CA THR A 673 11.77 45.16 -3.63
C THR A 673 11.12 45.96 -2.50
N VAL A 674 10.70 45.32 -1.42
CA VAL A 674 10.13 45.98 -0.23
C VAL A 674 11.13 46.93 0.43
N LEU A 675 12.37 46.47 0.62
CA LEU A 675 13.46 47.28 1.19
C LEU A 675 13.79 48.46 0.28
N GLY A 676 13.93 48.22 -1.03
CA GLY A 676 14.17 49.27 -2.02
C GLY A 676 13.07 50.34 -1.99
N ALA A 677 11.80 49.93 -2.02
CA ALA A 677 10.65 50.83 -1.94
C ALA A 677 10.63 51.62 -0.62
N SER A 678 10.93 50.96 0.50
CA SER A 678 10.92 51.55 1.84
C SER A 678 12.07 52.54 2.04
N VAL A 679 13.29 52.20 1.62
CA VAL A 679 14.45 53.10 1.63
C VAL A 679 14.20 54.29 0.72
N HIS A 680 13.74 54.06 -0.51
CA HIS A 680 13.42 55.12 -1.45
C HIS A 680 12.30 56.04 -0.92
N GLY A 681 11.24 55.47 -0.35
CA GLY A 681 10.15 56.23 0.29
C GLY A 681 10.60 57.04 1.50
N GLY A 682 11.42 56.46 2.37
CA GLY A 682 12.00 57.14 3.52
C GLY A 682 12.91 58.30 3.11
N LEU A 683 13.80 58.09 2.13
CA LEU A 683 14.64 59.14 1.57
C LEU A 683 13.82 60.28 0.97
N ARG A 684 12.73 59.97 0.26
CA ARG A 684 11.79 60.99 -0.26
C ARG A 684 11.16 61.79 0.88
N TYR A 685 10.67 61.11 1.92
CA TYR A 685 10.07 61.75 3.08
C TYR A 685 11.04 62.72 3.78
N PHE A 686 12.30 62.30 3.97
CA PHE A 686 13.33 63.17 4.54
C PHE A 686 13.71 64.33 3.62
N ALA A 687 13.77 64.12 2.31
CA ALA A 687 14.08 65.16 1.34
C ALA A 687 13.00 66.25 1.30
N VAL A 688 11.72 65.87 1.31
CA VAL A 688 10.58 66.80 1.34
C VAL A 688 10.56 67.62 2.63
N ARG A 689 10.83 67.00 3.79
CA ARG A 689 10.91 67.71 5.08
C ARG A 689 12.00 68.78 5.14
N ARG A 690 13.04 68.69 4.30
CA ARG A 690 14.18 69.62 4.28
C ARG A 690 14.04 70.75 3.26
N ARG A 691 12.95 70.81 2.48
CA ARG A 691 12.76 71.82 1.43
C ARG A 691 11.42 72.55 1.56
N ALA A 692 11.36 73.76 1.00
CA ALA A 692 10.11 74.50 0.85
C ALA A 692 9.19 73.76 -0.15
N PRO A 693 7.86 73.73 0.07
CA PRO A 693 6.94 73.10 -0.87
C PRO A 693 7.03 73.79 -2.22
N HIS A 694 7.28 73.01 -3.28
CA HIS A 694 7.03 73.42 -4.66
C HIS A 694 5.63 72.92 -5.01
N GLU A 695 4.69 73.84 -5.25
CA GLU A 695 3.32 73.50 -5.66
C GLU A 695 3.25 73.57 -7.19
N PRO A 696 3.25 72.42 -7.89
CA PRO A 696 3.07 72.41 -9.34
C PRO A 696 1.65 72.88 -9.70
N GLU A 697 1.48 73.49 -10.87
CA GLU A 697 0.16 73.86 -11.38
C GLU A 697 -0.59 72.58 -11.79
N LEU A 698 -1.72 72.30 -11.12
CA LEU A 698 -2.50 71.07 -11.33
C LEU A 698 -3.78 71.33 -12.12
N ARG A 699 -4.09 70.43 -13.05
CA ARG A 699 -5.35 70.41 -13.81
C ARG A 699 -6.09 69.10 -13.59
N GLN A 700 -7.36 69.20 -13.22
CA GLN A 700 -8.22 68.03 -13.06
C GLN A 700 -8.67 67.47 -14.43
N VAL A 701 -8.38 66.20 -14.68
CA VAL A 701 -8.69 65.49 -15.93
C VAL A 701 -9.38 64.17 -15.62
N TYR A 702 -10.46 63.85 -16.36
CA TYR A 702 -11.09 62.53 -16.28
C TYR A 702 -10.21 61.51 -17.01
N MET A 703 -9.43 60.75 -16.23
CA MET A 703 -8.33 59.91 -16.72
C MET A 703 -8.77 58.47 -16.98
N TYR A 704 -9.57 57.90 -16.09
CA TYR A 704 -9.98 56.50 -16.14
C TYR A 704 -11.51 56.38 -16.16
N THR A 705 -12.04 55.68 -17.15
CA THR A 705 -13.46 55.35 -17.30
C THR A 705 -13.94 54.38 -16.22
N VAL A 706 -15.27 54.26 -16.05
CA VAL A 706 -15.87 53.30 -15.10
C VAL A 706 -15.43 51.87 -15.40
N TYR A 707 -15.40 51.49 -16.68
CA TYR A 707 -14.97 50.16 -17.11
C TYR A 707 -13.52 49.86 -16.71
N GLU A 708 -12.57 50.76 -17.03
CA GLU A 708 -11.15 50.59 -16.68
C GLU A 708 -10.94 50.43 -15.18
N ARG A 709 -11.70 51.17 -14.36
CA ARG A 709 -11.62 51.04 -12.89
C ARG A 709 -12.15 49.70 -12.40
N LEU A 710 -13.33 49.28 -12.87
CA LEU A 710 -13.90 47.98 -12.48
C LEU A 710 -12.99 46.82 -12.89
N TRP A 711 -12.48 46.86 -14.13
CA TRP A 711 -11.53 45.86 -14.64
C TRP A 711 -10.27 45.78 -13.78
N HIS A 712 -9.66 46.92 -13.46
CA HIS A 712 -8.45 46.99 -12.64
C HIS A 712 -8.68 46.41 -11.25
N TRP A 713 -9.74 46.84 -10.55
CA TRP A 713 -9.97 46.41 -9.17
C TRP A 713 -10.38 44.94 -9.08
N LEU A 714 -11.14 44.44 -10.05
CA LEU A 714 -11.42 43.01 -10.16
C LEU A 714 -10.13 42.21 -10.36
N GLN A 715 -9.26 42.67 -11.26
CA GLN A 715 -7.95 42.05 -11.50
C GLN A 715 -7.06 42.09 -10.26
N THR A 716 -7.04 43.21 -9.54
CA THR A 716 -6.24 43.39 -8.32
C THR A 716 -6.68 42.43 -7.23
N VAL A 717 -7.98 42.36 -6.96
CA VAL A 717 -8.53 41.43 -5.95
C VAL A 717 -8.27 39.98 -6.36
N ALA A 718 -8.48 39.63 -7.63
CA ALA A 718 -8.24 38.28 -8.12
C ALA A 718 -6.77 37.87 -7.97
N ILE A 719 -5.82 38.70 -8.39
CA ILE A 719 -4.38 38.39 -8.29
C ILE A 719 -3.94 38.29 -6.83
N MET A 720 -4.38 39.20 -5.95
CA MET A 720 -4.04 39.13 -4.52
C MET A 720 -4.53 37.83 -3.87
N LEU A 721 -5.76 37.42 -4.19
CA LEU A 721 -6.31 36.16 -3.68
C LEU A 721 -5.66 34.93 -4.33
N LEU A 722 -5.26 34.99 -5.60
CA LEU A 722 -4.48 33.94 -6.26
C LEU A 722 -3.09 33.77 -5.63
N LEU A 723 -2.40 34.86 -5.32
CA LEU A 723 -1.12 34.81 -4.62
C LEU A 723 -1.28 34.20 -3.22
N PHE A 724 -2.33 34.61 -2.49
CA PHE A 724 -2.61 34.05 -1.17
C PHE A 724 -2.93 32.55 -1.23
N THR A 725 -3.90 32.15 -2.05
CA THR A 725 -4.27 30.73 -2.21
C THR A 725 -3.11 29.90 -2.76
N GLY A 726 -2.34 30.43 -3.71
CA GLY A 726 -1.16 29.77 -4.26
C GLY A 726 -0.06 29.56 -3.22
N LEU A 727 0.15 30.52 -2.32
CA LEU A 727 1.10 30.38 -1.21
C LEU A 727 0.66 29.29 -0.21
N VAL A 728 -0.65 29.21 0.08
CA VAL A 728 -1.20 28.13 0.94
C VAL A 728 -1.03 26.77 0.29
N ILE A 729 -1.23 26.64 -1.02
CA ILE A 729 -1.01 25.38 -1.77
C ILE A 729 0.47 25.01 -1.82
N HIS A 730 1.36 26.01 -1.94
CA HIS A 730 2.81 25.81 -2.05
C HIS A 730 3.49 25.45 -0.72
N LYS A 731 2.97 25.94 0.41
CA LYS A 731 3.48 25.68 1.77
C LYS A 731 2.32 25.36 2.73
N PRO A 732 1.64 24.21 2.57
CA PRO A 732 0.45 23.90 3.36
C PRO A 732 0.71 23.84 4.87
N GLU A 733 1.89 23.41 5.32
CA GLU A 733 2.22 23.30 6.74
C GLU A 733 2.21 24.65 7.47
N LEU A 734 2.62 25.74 6.79
CA LEU A 734 2.61 27.08 7.37
C LEU A 734 1.20 27.65 7.53
N PHE A 735 0.22 27.05 6.85
CA PHE A 735 -1.14 27.54 6.72
C PHE A 735 -2.18 26.48 7.10
N GLY A 736 -1.86 25.59 8.06
CA GLY A 736 -2.74 24.49 8.50
C GLY A 736 -4.15 24.89 8.95
N ALA A 737 -4.39 26.18 9.26
CA ALA A 737 -5.72 26.72 9.54
C ALA A 737 -6.67 26.75 8.32
N PHE A 738 -6.14 26.57 7.11
CA PHE A 738 -6.90 26.62 5.86
C PHE A 738 -7.03 25.23 5.23
N SER A 739 -8.24 24.89 4.77
CA SER A 739 -8.47 23.63 4.04
C SER A 739 -7.75 23.65 2.70
N PHE A 740 -6.81 22.72 2.51
CA PHE A 740 -6.02 22.59 1.28
C PHE A 740 -6.92 22.43 0.05
N ARG A 741 -7.88 21.49 0.11
CA ARG A 741 -8.90 21.25 -0.91
C ARG A 741 -9.61 22.53 -1.32
N TYR A 742 -10.10 23.30 -0.34
CA TYR A 742 -10.86 24.51 -0.62
C TYR A 742 -9.96 25.58 -1.25
N MET A 743 -8.70 25.69 -0.82
CA MET A 743 -7.74 26.64 -1.39
C MET A 743 -7.45 26.33 -2.87
N VAL A 744 -7.28 25.04 -3.23
CA VAL A 744 -7.15 24.61 -4.63
C VAL A 744 -8.39 24.98 -5.45
N GLN A 745 -9.60 24.73 -4.93
CA GLN A 745 -10.84 25.06 -5.62
C GLN A 745 -10.98 26.58 -5.84
N VAL A 746 -10.75 27.38 -4.80
CA VAL A 746 -10.82 28.84 -4.87
C VAL A 746 -9.75 29.39 -5.83
N HIS A 747 -8.53 28.83 -5.80
CA HIS A 747 -7.46 29.21 -6.72
C HIS A 747 -7.89 29.01 -8.18
N ASN A 748 -8.45 27.84 -8.51
CA ASN A 748 -8.93 27.54 -9.86
C ASN A 748 -10.07 28.46 -10.32
N VAL A 749 -11.05 28.73 -9.44
CA VAL A 749 -12.16 29.65 -9.74
C VAL A 749 -11.65 31.07 -9.98
N LEU A 750 -10.74 31.56 -9.14
CA LEU A 750 -10.13 32.88 -9.30
C LEU A 750 -9.28 32.96 -10.58
N ALA A 751 -8.57 31.89 -10.93
CA ALA A 751 -7.80 31.80 -12.16
C ALA A 751 -8.72 31.90 -13.38
N ALA A 752 -9.85 31.18 -13.39
CA ALA A 752 -10.84 31.27 -14.45
C ALA A 752 -11.44 32.68 -14.57
N ILE A 753 -11.76 33.33 -13.43
CA ILE A 753 -12.22 34.73 -13.41
C ILE A 753 -11.15 35.66 -14.00
N LEU A 754 -9.88 35.48 -13.62
CA LEU A 754 -8.77 36.30 -14.12
C LEU A 754 -8.57 36.11 -15.62
N VAL A 755 -8.62 34.87 -16.13
CA VAL A 755 -8.52 34.56 -17.56
C VAL A 755 -9.65 35.20 -18.35
N LEU A 756 -10.89 35.07 -17.88
CA LEU A 756 -12.05 35.69 -18.52
C LEU A 756 -11.93 37.23 -18.51
N ASN A 757 -11.52 37.80 -17.37
CA ASN A 757 -11.31 39.24 -17.25
C ASN A 757 -10.19 39.75 -18.17
N ALA A 758 -9.09 39.00 -18.29
CA ALA A 758 -7.99 39.31 -19.19
C ALA A 758 -8.42 39.22 -20.66
N PHE A 759 -9.19 38.20 -21.04
CA PHE A 759 -9.74 38.05 -22.40
C PHE A 759 -10.68 39.21 -22.76
N LEU A 760 -11.63 39.54 -21.89
CA LEU A 760 -12.56 40.65 -22.11
C LEU A 760 -11.83 41.99 -22.21
N SER A 761 -10.78 42.18 -21.41
CA SER A 761 -9.92 43.36 -21.48
C SER A 761 -9.15 43.42 -22.79
N ALA A 762 -8.51 42.33 -23.21
CA ALA A 762 -7.82 42.27 -24.50
C ALA A 762 -8.79 42.63 -25.62
N PHE A 763 -9.97 41.99 -25.66
CA PHE A 763 -11.02 42.29 -26.63
C PHE A 763 -11.42 43.77 -26.63
N TYR A 764 -11.66 44.36 -25.45
CA TYR A 764 -12.00 45.78 -25.33
C TYR A 764 -10.89 46.69 -25.89
N HIS A 765 -9.63 46.45 -25.54
CA HIS A 765 -8.50 47.27 -25.98
C HIS A 765 -8.22 47.13 -27.49
N PHE A 766 -8.45 45.94 -28.05
CA PHE A 766 -8.39 45.73 -29.51
C PHE A 766 -9.55 46.42 -30.23
N ALA A 767 -10.78 46.26 -29.75
CA ALA A 767 -11.99 46.81 -30.38
C ALA A 767 -12.06 48.35 -30.29
N SER A 768 -11.62 48.93 -29.17
CA SER A 768 -11.60 50.39 -28.95
C SER A 768 -10.39 51.08 -29.59
N GLY A 769 -9.34 50.34 -29.95
CA GLY A 769 -8.07 50.90 -30.42
C GLY A 769 -7.18 51.49 -29.33
N GLU A 770 -7.60 51.40 -28.06
CA GLU A 770 -6.85 51.87 -26.88
C GLU A 770 -5.53 51.09 -26.68
N ILE A 771 -5.35 49.94 -27.34
CA ILE A 771 -4.10 49.16 -27.30
C ILE A 771 -2.85 49.97 -27.68
N LYS A 772 -3.01 51.03 -28.50
CA LYS A 772 -1.92 51.93 -28.89
C LYS A 772 -1.22 52.59 -27.70
N GLN A 773 -1.92 52.75 -26.56
CA GLN A 773 -1.36 53.36 -25.35
C GLN A 773 -0.25 52.52 -24.69
N PHE A 774 -0.23 51.21 -24.97
CA PHE A 774 0.73 50.24 -24.43
C PHE A 774 1.95 50.03 -25.34
N LEU A 775 1.92 50.54 -26.58
CA LEU A 775 3.01 50.39 -27.54
C LEU A 775 3.96 51.59 -27.45
N PRO A 776 5.28 51.38 -27.22
CA PRO A 776 6.23 52.48 -27.17
C PRO A 776 6.40 53.12 -28.56
N GLU A 777 6.46 54.45 -28.60
CA GLU A 777 6.76 55.19 -29.83
C GLU A 777 8.22 54.96 -30.26
N PRO A 778 8.51 54.53 -31.50
CA PRO A 778 9.88 54.16 -31.89
C PRO A 778 10.90 55.30 -31.81
N HIS A 779 10.45 56.55 -31.88
CA HIS A 779 11.30 57.74 -31.91
C HIS A 779 11.38 58.38 -30.51
N GLY A 780 12.59 58.50 -29.96
CA GLY A 780 12.83 59.20 -28.69
C GLY A 780 12.55 58.40 -27.41
N PHE A 781 12.03 57.17 -27.52
CA PHE A 781 11.72 56.30 -26.39
C PHE A 781 12.90 56.07 -25.43
N PHE A 782 14.08 55.69 -25.94
CA PHE A 782 15.25 55.44 -25.07
C PHE A 782 15.69 56.68 -24.30
N ARG A 783 15.62 57.87 -24.93
CA ARG A 783 15.94 59.13 -24.26
C ARG A 783 14.96 59.40 -23.12
N GLN A 784 13.66 59.30 -23.39
CA GLN A 784 12.62 59.53 -22.38
C GLN A 784 12.66 58.48 -21.26
N ALA A 785 13.03 57.23 -21.57
CA ALA A 785 13.24 56.19 -20.57
C ALA A 785 14.42 56.53 -19.64
N ILE A 786 15.54 56.99 -20.20
CA ILE A 786 16.70 57.44 -19.40
C ILE A 786 16.34 58.66 -18.54
N GLU A 787 15.62 59.64 -19.09
CA GLU A 787 15.12 60.81 -18.36
C GLU A 787 14.21 60.39 -17.19
N GLN A 788 13.29 59.46 -17.44
CA GLN A 788 12.40 58.90 -16.42
C GLN A 788 13.16 58.11 -15.35
N THR A 789 14.18 57.32 -15.73
CA THR A 789 15.04 56.61 -14.77
C THR A 789 15.85 57.58 -13.93
N SER A 790 16.46 58.60 -14.54
CA SER A 790 17.23 59.63 -13.82
C SER A 790 16.34 60.40 -12.84
N PHE A 791 15.09 60.68 -13.22
CA PHE A 791 14.11 61.28 -12.34
C PHE A 791 13.85 60.42 -11.11
N TYR A 792 13.53 59.13 -11.27
CA TYR A 792 13.31 58.26 -10.11
C TYR A 792 14.57 58.07 -9.25
N LEU A 793 15.76 57.98 -9.85
CA LEU A 793 17.01 57.79 -9.09
C LEU A 793 17.51 59.06 -8.38
N SER A 794 17.25 60.25 -8.92
CA SER A 794 17.77 61.52 -8.38
C SER A 794 16.78 62.68 -8.40
N GLY A 795 16.05 62.90 -9.49
CA GLY A 795 15.21 64.09 -9.69
C GLY A 795 14.05 64.20 -8.69
N ILE A 796 13.43 63.07 -8.35
CA ILE A 796 12.33 63.00 -7.37
C ILE A 796 12.81 63.41 -5.97
N PHE A 797 14.07 63.15 -5.62
CA PHE A 797 14.68 63.61 -4.38
C PHE A 797 15.12 65.07 -4.44
N LYS A 798 15.13 65.69 -5.62
CA LYS A 798 15.42 67.12 -5.86
C LYS A 798 14.14 67.97 -5.96
N GLY A 799 12.97 67.33 -6.06
CA GLY A 799 11.69 68.04 -6.25
C GLY A 799 11.58 68.63 -7.65
N GLU A 800 12.28 68.02 -8.62
CA GLU A 800 12.15 68.36 -10.04
C GLU A 800 10.73 67.98 -10.53
N GLU A 801 10.25 68.64 -11.58
CA GLU A 801 8.98 68.30 -12.23
C GLU A 801 9.06 66.90 -12.88
N HIS A 802 7.90 66.24 -13.05
CA HIS A 802 7.88 64.95 -13.70
C HIS A 802 8.30 65.06 -15.18
N PRO A 803 9.14 64.18 -15.75
CA PRO A 803 9.70 64.38 -17.10
C PRO A 803 8.69 64.25 -18.25
N VAL A 804 7.51 63.69 -17.98
CA VAL A 804 6.48 63.39 -18.98
C VAL A 804 5.12 63.82 -18.44
N GLU A 805 4.43 64.66 -19.21
CA GLU A 805 3.04 65.06 -18.95
C GLU A 805 2.09 63.89 -19.15
N LYS A 806 1.19 63.68 -18.19
CA LYS A 806 0.15 62.66 -18.30
C LYS A 806 -1.09 63.23 -18.96
N THR A 807 -1.45 62.71 -20.14
CA THR A 807 -2.68 63.10 -20.86
C THR A 807 -3.62 61.90 -20.98
N ARG A 808 -4.87 62.14 -21.40
CA ARG A 808 -5.86 61.07 -21.60
C ARG A 808 -5.39 60.05 -22.66
N ASP A 809 -4.72 60.50 -23.70
CA ASP A 809 -4.22 59.62 -24.78
C ASP A 809 -2.84 59.03 -24.45
N ARG A 810 -2.16 59.57 -23.43
CA ARG A 810 -0.84 59.14 -22.96
C ARG A 810 -0.81 59.02 -21.43
N LYS A 811 -1.43 57.95 -20.92
CA LYS A 811 -1.63 57.71 -19.49
C LYS A 811 -0.38 57.17 -18.77
N MET A 812 0.63 56.71 -19.51
CA MET A 812 1.78 55.95 -18.96
C MET A 812 3.11 56.59 -19.34
N ASN A 813 4.06 56.56 -18.40
CA ASN A 813 5.45 56.93 -18.68
C ASN A 813 6.19 55.77 -19.41
N PRO A 814 7.35 56.03 -20.05
CA PRO A 814 8.07 55.00 -20.82
C PRO A 814 8.46 53.76 -20.01
N LEU A 815 8.80 53.89 -18.72
CA LEU A 815 9.13 52.76 -17.85
C LEU A 815 7.89 51.92 -17.52
N GLN A 816 6.75 52.57 -17.30
CA GLN A 816 5.46 51.91 -17.11
C GLN A 816 5.04 51.18 -18.39
N GLN A 817 5.21 51.78 -19.57
CA GLN A 817 4.91 51.12 -20.84
C GLN A 817 5.69 49.81 -21.02
N VAL A 818 7.01 49.82 -20.74
CA VAL A 818 7.82 48.58 -20.77
C VAL A 818 7.33 47.57 -19.76
N THR A 819 7.04 48.02 -18.54
CA THR A 819 6.60 47.15 -17.46
C THR A 819 5.27 46.48 -17.80
N TYR A 820 4.29 47.25 -18.30
CA TYR A 820 3.00 46.70 -18.73
C TYR A 820 3.13 45.83 -19.98
N LEU A 821 4.02 46.16 -20.92
CA LEU A 821 4.31 45.31 -22.08
C LEU A 821 4.85 43.94 -21.62
N ALA A 822 5.82 43.93 -20.70
CA ALA A 822 6.37 42.71 -20.11
C ALA A 822 5.31 41.93 -19.32
N ILE A 823 4.47 42.59 -18.53
CA ILE A 823 3.44 41.91 -17.75
C ILE A 823 2.37 41.31 -18.65
N LEU A 824 1.82 42.10 -19.57
CA LEU A 824 0.68 41.68 -20.39
C LEU A 824 1.06 40.66 -21.47
N ASN A 825 2.31 40.68 -21.96
CA ASN A 825 2.76 39.80 -23.05
C ASN A 825 3.71 38.70 -22.61
N VAL A 826 4.26 38.75 -21.40
CA VAL A 826 5.19 37.73 -20.88
C VAL A 826 4.68 37.15 -19.56
N LEU A 827 4.70 37.91 -18.46
CA LEU A 827 4.42 37.33 -17.14
C LEU A 827 2.99 36.77 -17.01
N LEU A 828 1.97 37.53 -17.41
CA LEU A 828 0.57 37.11 -17.29
C LEU A 828 0.26 35.93 -18.21
N PRO A 829 0.63 35.95 -19.52
CA PRO A 829 0.50 34.78 -20.37
C PRO A 829 1.22 33.55 -19.82
N LEU A 830 2.47 33.70 -19.32
CA LEU A 830 3.21 32.57 -18.76
C LEU A 830 2.54 32.01 -17.51
N GLN A 831 2.04 32.84 -16.60
CA GLN A 831 1.28 32.38 -15.42
C GLN A 831 0.01 31.63 -15.83
N ILE A 832 -0.73 32.15 -16.81
CA ILE A 832 -1.95 31.52 -17.32
C ILE A 832 -1.63 30.19 -18.00
N ILE A 833 -0.62 30.15 -18.87
CA ILE A 833 -0.24 28.94 -19.61
C ILE A 833 0.24 27.85 -18.64
N THR A 834 1.14 28.19 -17.72
CA THR A 834 1.65 27.21 -16.73
C THR A 834 0.53 26.72 -15.81
N GLY A 835 -0.35 27.61 -15.33
CA GLY A 835 -1.50 27.22 -14.51
C GLY A 835 -2.51 26.35 -15.27
N ALA A 836 -2.79 26.68 -16.54
CA ALA A 836 -3.67 25.89 -17.39
C ALA A 836 -3.09 24.50 -17.72
N LEU A 837 -1.78 24.41 -17.95
CA LEU A 837 -1.10 23.14 -18.15
C LEU A 837 -1.12 22.27 -16.90
N MET A 838 -0.88 22.85 -15.72
CA MET A 838 -0.98 22.16 -14.42
C MET A 838 -2.42 21.66 -14.16
N TRP A 839 -3.43 22.51 -14.37
CA TRP A 839 -4.85 22.13 -14.25
C TRP A 839 -5.24 21.04 -15.26
N GLY A 840 -4.66 21.08 -16.46
CA GLY A 840 -4.88 20.13 -17.54
C GLY A 840 -4.20 18.77 -17.36
N VAL A 841 -3.32 18.58 -16.37
CA VAL A 841 -2.58 17.33 -16.14
C VAL A 841 -3.53 16.13 -15.98
N GLN A 842 -4.68 16.30 -15.34
CA GLN A 842 -5.67 15.23 -15.18
C GLN A 842 -6.26 14.75 -16.52
N ARG A 843 -6.28 15.60 -17.55
CA ARG A 843 -6.96 15.32 -18.82
C ARG A 843 -6.01 15.10 -20.00
N TRP A 844 -4.87 15.78 -19.98
CA TRP A 844 -3.85 15.75 -21.02
C TRP A 844 -2.45 15.57 -20.42
N PRO A 845 -2.19 14.49 -19.65
CA PRO A 845 -0.91 14.28 -18.98
C PRO A 845 0.27 14.25 -19.96
N ASN A 846 0.07 13.66 -21.15
CA ASN A 846 1.10 13.59 -22.20
C ASN A 846 1.56 14.97 -22.69
N VAL A 847 0.65 15.95 -22.79
CA VAL A 847 0.98 17.32 -23.22
C VAL A 847 1.81 18.02 -22.14
N ALA A 848 1.45 17.85 -20.87
CA ALA A 848 2.22 18.39 -19.76
C ALA A 848 3.60 17.73 -19.67
N ALA A 849 3.68 16.41 -19.84
CA ALA A 849 4.94 15.65 -19.80
C ALA A 849 5.94 16.11 -20.89
N GLN A 850 5.47 16.41 -22.12
CA GLN A 850 6.32 16.96 -23.19
C GLN A 850 6.96 18.31 -22.83
N LEU A 851 6.38 19.05 -21.90
CA LEU A 851 6.88 20.34 -21.41
C LEU A 851 7.63 20.21 -20.07
N GLY A 852 8.00 18.99 -19.68
CA GLY A 852 8.73 18.70 -18.43
C GLY A 852 7.85 18.31 -17.24
N GLY A 853 6.54 18.19 -17.41
CA GLY A 853 5.60 17.74 -16.38
C GLY A 853 5.51 18.68 -15.17
N LEU A 854 4.90 18.20 -14.09
CA LEU A 854 4.81 18.94 -12.82
C LEU A 854 6.18 19.32 -12.22
N PRO A 855 7.24 18.49 -12.29
CA PRO A 855 8.58 18.86 -11.80
C PRO A 855 9.15 20.14 -12.41
N PHE A 856 8.76 20.48 -13.65
CA PHE A 856 9.14 21.75 -14.28
C PHE A 856 8.06 22.82 -14.09
N LEU A 857 6.80 22.48 -14.36
CA LEU A 857 5.71 23.45 -14.40
C LEU A 857 5.45 24.12 -13.06
N ALA A 858 5.44 23.37 -11.95
CA ALA A 858 5.15 23.92 -10.63
C ALA A 858 6.23 24.90 -10.16
N PRO A 859 7.53 24.56 -10.18
CA PRO A 859 8.61 25.51 -9.89
C PRO A 859 8.58 26.78 -10.76
N PHE A 860 8.29 26.61 -12.06
CA PHE A 860 8.21 27.73 -12.98
C PHE A 860 6.98 28.63 -12.72
N HIS A 861 5.84 28.05 -12.39
CA HIS A 861 4.64 28.80 -11.97
C HIS A 861 4.90 29.60 -10.68
N THR A 862 5.63 29.02 -9.73
CA THR A 862 5.98 29.65 -8.45
C THR A 862 6.92 30.84 -8.62
N ILE A 863 7.98 30.73 -9.45
CA ILE A 863 8.88 31.89 -9.66
C ILE A 863 8.17 33.06 -10.35
N ILE A 864 7.26 32.80 -11.30
CA ILE A 864 6.46 33.85 -11.94
C ILE A 864 5.52 34.50 -10.91
N ALA A 865 4.93 33.72 -10.00
CA ALA A 865 4.11 34.24 -8.90
C ALA A 865 4.92 35.17 -7.97
N TRP A 866 6.16 34.82 -7.63
CA TRP A 866 7.08 35.68 -6.87
C TRP A 866 7.38 37.01 -7.59
N LEU A 867 7.54 36.98 -8.91
CA LEU A 867 7.72 38.20 -9.71
C LEU A 867 6.46 39.06 -9.71
N PHE A 868 5.26 38.46 -9.76
CA PHE A 868 4.00 39.18 -9.60
C PHE A 868 3.84 39.82 -8.23
N ALA A 869 4.16 39.10 -7.16
CA ALA A 869 4.12 39.64 -5.81
C ALA A 869 5.06 40.85 -5.66
N SER A 870 6.28 40.73 -6.19
CA SER A 870 7.27 41.83 -6.19
C SER A 870 6.80 43.01 -7.03
N PHE A 871 6.22 42.74 -8.21
CA PHE A 871 5.63 43.77 -9.05
C PHE A 871 4.52 44.53 -8.33
N ILE A 872 3.62 43.86 -7.60
CA ILE A 872 2.53 44.52 -6.86
C ILE A 872 3.09 45.49 -5.83
N VAL A 873 4.10 45.09 -5.06
CA VAL A 873 4.76 45.96 -4.08
C VAL A 873 5.34 47.21 -4.77
N MET A 874 6.11 47.01 -5.85
CA MET A 874 6.69 48.10 -6.60
C MET A 874 5.62 48.99 -7.24
N HIS A 875 4.57 48.40 -7.79
CA HIS A 875 3.46 49.10 -8.45
C HIS A 875 2.73 50.01 -7.46
N VAL A 876 2.30 49.46 -6.32
CA VAL A 876 1.65 50.22 -5.25
C VAL A 876 2.58 51.34 -4.77
N TYR A 877 3.87 51.05 -4.56
CA TYR A 877 4.85 52.07 -4.19
C TYR A 877 4.92 53.22 -5.20
N LEU A 878 5.02 52.91 -6.50
CA LEU A 878 5.09 53.92 -7.55
C LEU A 878 3.83 54.78 -7.62
N THR A 879 2.65 54.28 -7.22
CA THR A 879 1.44 55.13 -7.15
C THR A 879 1.54 56.25 -6.10
N THR A 880 2.46 56.11 -5.13
CA THR A 880 2.75 57.14 -4.11
C THR A 880 3.77 58.19 -4.56
N THR A 881 4.22 58.11 -5.81
CA THR A 881 5.24 59.02 -6.36
C THR A 881 4.69 60.30 -6.99
N GLY A 882 3.37 60.49 -7.02
CA GLY A 882 2.73 61.72 -7.51
C GLY A 882 2.79 62.91 -6.53
N HIS A 883 2.11 64.01 -6.90
CA HIS A 883 2.07 65.27 -6.14
C HIS A 883 1.58 65.10 -4.68
N THR A 884 0.75 64.09 -4.42
CA THR A 884 0.51 63.57 -3.06
C THR A 884 0.65 62.05 -3.04
N ALA A 885 0.92 61.48 -1.86
CA ALA A 885 1.11 60.04 -1.70
C ALA A 885 -0.14 59.20 -2.07
N THR A 886 -1.33 59.80 -2.10
CA THR A 886 -2.58 59.12 -2.44
C THR A 886 -3.17 59.57 -3.78
N ALA A 887 -2.55 60.51 -4.51
CA ALA A 887 -3.06 61.04 -5.77
C ALA A 887 -3.35 59.94 -6.79
N GLY A 888 -2.37 59.06 -7.05
CA GLY A 888 -2.51 57.96 -7.99
C GLY A 888 -3.64 57.00 -7.61
N ILE A 889 -3.71 56.63 -6.32
CA ILE A 889 -4.75 55.74 -5.78
C ILE A 889 -6.14 56.38 -5.91
N LYS A 890 -6.28 57.66 -5.54
CA LYS A 890 -7.54 58.41 -5.64
C LYS A 890 -8.01 58.49 -7.10
N SER A 891 -7.09 58.69 -8.04
CA SER A 891 -7.44 58.71 -9.47
C SER A 891 -8.00 57.36 -9.95
N MET A 892 -7.45 56.24 -9.46
CA MET A 892 -7.90 54.90 -9.83
C MET A 892 -9.22 54.48 -9.15
N ILE A 893 -9.62 55.17 -8.07
CA ILE A 893 -10.92 54.97 -7.40
C ILE A 893 -11.99 55.88 -8.03
N MET A 894 -11.70 57.17 -8.17
CA MET A 894 -12.66 58.20 -8.57
C MET A 894 -12.75 58.42 -10.09
N GLY A 895 -11.69 58.09 -10.83
CA GLY A 895 -11.55 58.32 -12.27
C GLY A 895 -10.97 59.69 -12.66
N TRP A 896 -10.88 60.62 -11.71
CA TRP A 896 -10.35 61.96 -11.91
C TRP A 896 -8.92 62.06 -11.35
N ASP A 897 -7.99 62.58 -12.17
CA ASP A 897 -6.59 62.78 -11.83
C ASP A 897 -6.24 64.27 -11.87
N ASP A 898 -5.42 64.73 -10.92
CA ASP A 898 -4.93 66.11 -10.88
C ASP A 898 -3.49 66.09 -11.46
N VAL A 899 -3.35 66.46 -12.75
CA VAL A 899 -2.10 66.34 -13.52
C VAL A 899 -1.32 67.65 -13.55
N GLU A 900 0.01 67.58 -13.52
CA GLU A 900 0.90 68.75 -13.64
C GLU A 900 0.83 69.33 -15.05
N VAL A 901 0.71 70.66 -15.17
CA VAL A 901 0.69 71.38 -16.45
C VAL A 901 2.11 71.88 -16.75
N HIS A 902 2.75 71.37 -17.79
CA HIS A 902 4.04 71.90 -18.22
C HIS A 902 3.87 73.09 -19.17
N ALA A 903 4.69 74.12 -19.00
CA ALA A 903 4.77 75.22 -19.96
C ALA A 903 5.50 74.74 -21.23
N HIS A 904 4.76 74.41 -22.29
CA HIS A 904 5.39 74.20 -23.60
C HIS A 904 6.01 75.52 -24.08
N PRO A 905 7.29 75.52 -24.52
CA PRO A 905 7.81 76.64 -25.30
C PRO A 905 6.91 76.77 -26.54
N GLN A 906 6.30 77.95 -26.72
CA GLN A 906 5.69 78.27 -28.01
C GLN A 906 6.79 78.18 -29.09
N ASP A 907 6.47 77.47 -30.17
CA ASP A 907 7.32 77.21 -31.34
C ASP A 907 8.14 78.42 -31.82
#